data_AF-A0AAD9A8Q3-F1
#
_entry.id   AF-A0AAD9A8Q3-F1
#
_cell.length_a   1.000
_cell.length_b   1.000
_cell.length_c   1.000
_cell.angle_alpha   90.00
_cell.angle_beta   90.00
_cell.angle_gamma   90.00
#
_symmetry.space_group_name_H-M   'P 1'
#
loop_
_entity.id
_entity.type
_entity.pdbx_description
1 polymer ?
#
loop_
_entity_poly.entity_id
_entity_poly.type
_entity_poly.pdbx_seq_one_letter_code
_entity_poly.pdbx_strand_id
1 'polypeptide(L)'
;MAIMDEDGCTNHDPPSPISGELVSFDPNGDLYLHVGAGVEEKTKTYFVCSKALARASTVFRKMLYGGFAESGHSDVDHGWTVDLPEDRQQPMEMMLNIVHGAFDKVPEKIELTELYTFLVVTEKYDATNITRPWAKGWMEGVKTSMQNPLLLGVAYELGDYQTFNAMAMKIATECHLDHEEDLVFGFAGENRESYTYKLKNLDCLIPDGLLDDAASIRKTLLIAMLDPYLNLYAALKGGDRCMSSPGDPSGGKRCDSLLLGSLIRSFATQNLDLTANDPVKAYRGSASHLQSVMLKLELYTIHSGYAHPTTSSFSFGQTAPSRFGFSMSACEHVLQSGLREGVERSLMLRGNMSFAQPKHKEYLTKQARPTTPVVLEEFGDLQLRVGSDHTGQTTIFLVCSRTVARSSPVLKRMLYGGFAESLSAQTKKENWVVDLPDDRPDSFKIFLHVMHGHFDQVPSRTAIDNLYLLLVLLDKYDSIGLIRPWAKPWLKGIKTSESLPLALYIAWNLGHKETFQSKMTKIIHASFIDEQGSLSYEQNCRSKETGAWSVHHIKLAADLDNWGPSDALDTIREMRHKLVSIQFEPYIQLYKSLISEQGLCRYRARVKPYLLEAGMRCDSVALGSMIRECLLQGIDIMAQDPVEAHRGPVRQLEDKLAALKIFVGESNDKTEHSICRRNLTKYRDNISADNERKTAEALVLKPQYQARMEAQAKKTGICDAR
;
A
#
# COMPACT_ATOMS: atom_id res chain seq x y z
N MET A 1 -73.15 -37.52 -27.57
CA MET A 1 -72.27 -38.46 -26.85
C MET A 1 -70.91 -37.75 -26.80
N ALA A 2 -70.79 -36.75 -25.92
CA ALA A 2 -70.08 -36.80 -24.62
C ALA A 2 -68.55 -36.83 -24.82
N ILE A 3 -67.67 -36.08 -24.16
CA ILE A 3 -67.65 -35.13 -23.03
C ILE A 3 -66.21 -34.50 -23.06
N MET A 4 -66.07 -33.22 -22.66
CA MET A 4 -64.93 -32.47 -22.07
C MET A 4 -63.50 -32.56 -22.65
N ASP A 5 -62.88 -31.40 -22.88
CA ASP A 5 -61.77 -30.89 -22.04
C ASP A 5 -61.61 -29.37 -22.22
N GLU A 6 -61.73 -28.65 -21.09
CA GLU A 6 -61.26 -27.28 -20.88
C GLU A 6 -59.76 -27.34 -20.56
N ASP A 7 -58.97 -26.44 -21.13
CA ASP A 7 -57.99 -25.65 -20.38
C ASP A 7 -57.41 -24.55 -21.29
N GLY A 8 -57.74 -23.30 -20.95
CA GLY A 8 -57.23 -22.11 -21.61
C GLY A 8 -55.83 -21.78 -21.09
N CYS A 9 -54.82 -21.88 -21.97
CA CYS A 9 -53.54 -21.23 -21.75
C CYS A 9 -53.68 -19.73 -22.02
N THR A 10 -53.82 -18.93 -20.97
CA THR A 10 -53.50 -17.49 -21.02
C THR A 10 -51.98 -17.35 -21.06
N ASN A 11 -51.46 -16.96 -22.22
CA ASN A 11 -50.11 -16.44 -22.35
C ASN A 11 -49.98 -15.20 -21.45
N HIS A 12 -49.26 -15.31 -20.34
CA HIS A 12 -48.80 -14.16 -19.59
C HIS A 12 -47.56 -13.61 -20.31
N ASP A 13 -47.74 -12.47 -20.97
CA ASP A 13 -46.62 -11.61 -21.37
C ASP A 13 -45.80 -11.22 -20.13
N PRO A 14 -44.46 -11.14 -20.23
CA PRO A 14 -43.61 -10.69 -19.13
C PRO A 14 -43.97 -9.24 -18.75
N PRO A 15 -43.87 -8.87 -17.46
CA PRO A 15 -44.21 -7.52 -17.00
C PRO A 15 -43.32 -6.48 -17.70
N SER A 16 -43.94 -5.33 -17.99
CA SER A 16 -43.39 -4.17 -18.68
C SER A 16 -41.94 -3.82 -18.29
N PRO A 17 -41.14 -3.29 -19.24
CA PRO A 17 -39.71 -3.09 -19.04
C PRO A 17 -39.46 -2.09 -17.91
N ILE A 18 -38.68 -2.53 -16.92
CA ILE A 18 -38.04 -1.69 -15.89
C ILE A 18 -37.38 -0.52 -16.61
N SER A 19 -37.95 0.68 -16.48
CA SER A 19 -37.45 1.91 -17.11
C SER A 19 -36.23 2.43 -16.33
N GLY A 20 -35.13 1.69 -16.37
CA GLY A 20 -33.86 2.04 -15.72
C GLY A 20 -32.73 1.10 -16.15
N GLU A 21 -31.48 1.56 -16.04
CA GLU A 21 -30.29 0.72 -16.29
C GLU A 21 -30.22 -0.39 -15.21
N LEU A 22 -30.32 -1.65 -15.64
CA LEU A 22 -30.19 -2.83 -14.77
C LEU A 22 -28.71 -3.27 -14.74
N VAL A 23 -28.12 -3.25 -13.55
CA VAL A 23 -26.76 -3.73 -13.31
C VAL A 23 -26.80 -4.99 -12.43
N SER A 24 -26.34 -6.12 -12.96
CA SER A 24 -26.30 -7.38 -12.24
C SER A 24 -24.95 -7.57 -11.52
N PHE A 25 -24.99 -7.73 -10.20
CA PHE A 25 -23.84 -8.08 -9.36
C PHE A 25 -23.79 -9.58 -9.05
N ASP A 26 -24.94 -10.25 -9.10
CA ASP A 26 -25.03 -11.71 -9.03
C ASP A 26 -26.03 -12.23 -10.08
N PRO A 27 -25.60 -13.03 -11.06
CA PRO A 27 -26.50 -13.68 -12.01
C PRO A 27 -27.53 -14.62 -11.34
N ASN A 28 -27.22 -15.10 -10.14
CA ASN A 28 -28.11 -15.92 -9.32
C ASN A 28 -28.64 -15.13 -8.11
N GLY A 29 -28.70 -13.80 -8.25
CA GLY A 29 -29.29 -12.90 -7.27
C GLY A 29 -30.76 -13.23 -7.00
N ASP A 30 -31.31 -12.59 -5.98
CA ASP A 30 -32.69 -12.78 -5.55
C ASP A 30 -33.37 -11.46 -5.14
N LEU A 31 -32.67 -10.33 -5.24
CA LEU A 31 -33.13 -9.02 -4.78
C LEU A 31 -32.81 -7.93 -5.81
N TYR A 32 -33.80 -7.08 -6.10
CA TYR A 32 -33.65 -5.85 -6.87
C TYR A 32 -33.57 -4.65 -5.91
N LEU A 33 -32.51 -3.85 -6.01
CA LEU A 33 -32.38 -2.58 -5.29
C LEU A 33 -32.57 -1.42 -6.26
N HIS A 34 -33.54 -0.55 -6.00
CA HIS A 34 -33.74 0.69 -6.75
C HIS A 34 -33.10 1.85 -6.00
N VAL A 35 -32.09 2.49 -6.59
CA VAL A 35 -31.22 3.43 -5.87
C VAL A 35 -31.20 4.81 -6.53
N GLY A 36 -31.35 5.85 -5.72
CA GLY A 36 -31.12 7.24 -6.11
C GLY A 36 -32.35 8.01 -6.58
N ALA A 37 -33.57 7.48 -6.43
CA ALA A 37 -34.78 8.15 -6.91
C ALA A 37 -35.02 9.57 -6.33
N GLY A 38 -34.47 9.86 -5.14
CA GLY A 38 -34.56 11.16 -4.46
C GLY A 38 -33.30 12.03 -4.56
N VAL A 39 -32.18 11.51 -5.08
CA VAL A 39 -30.88 12.21 -5.06
C VAL A 39 -30.13 12.20 -6.41
N GLU A 40 -30.61 11.43 -7.39
CA GLU A 40 -30.04 11.31 -8.74
C GLU A 40 -31.08 11.68 -9.80
N GLU A 41 -30.65 12.05 -11.00
CA GLU A 41 -31.57 12.34 -12.12
C GLU A 41 -32.35 11.10 -12.58
N LYS A 42 -31.77 9.91 -12.44
CA LYS A 42 -32.34 8.63 -12.87
C LYS A 42 -32.06 7.56 -11.84
N THR A 43 -33.08 6.80 -11.46
CA THR A 43 -32.93 5.60 -10.62
C THR A 43 -32.19 4.50 -11.37
N LYS A 44 -31.23 3.85 -10.71
CA LYS A 44 -30.59 2.62 -11.19
C LYS A 44 -31.12 1.41 -10.44
N THR A 45 -31.17 0.27 -11.12
CA THR A 45 -31.61 -0.99 -10.53
C THR A 45 -30.44 -1.96 -10.42
N TYR A 46 -30.19 -2.46 -9.22
CA TYR A 46 -29.15 -3.44 -8.96
C TYR A 46 -29.74 -4.81 -8.65
N PHE A 47 -29.33 -5.84 -9.40
CA PHE A 47 -29.70 -7.22 -9.10
C PHE A 47 -28.60 -7.90 -8.28
N VAL A 48 -28.93 -8.24 -7.03
CA VAL A 48 -27.96 -8.60 -5.98
C VAL A 48 -28.39 -9.88 -5.22
N CYS A 49 -27.46 -10.42 -4.44
CA CYS A 49 -27.74 -11.51 -3.51
C CYS A 49 -28.04 -10.95 -2.11
N SER A 50 -29.30 -11.07 -1.68
CA SER A 50 -29.79 -10.63 -0.36
C SER A 50 -28.98 -11.20 0.81
N LYS A 51 -28.61 -12.49 0.75
CA LYS A 51 -27.79 -13.15 1.77
C LYS A 51 -26.38 -12.55 1.85
N ALA A 52 -25.79 -12.15 0.72
CA ALA A 52 -24.48 -11.49 0.72
C ALA A 52 -24.56 -10.13 1.39
N LEU A 53 -25.61 -9.38 1.09
CA LEU A 53 -25.87 -8.07 1.69
C LEU A 53 -26.13 -8.16 3.21
N ALA A 54 -26.94 -9.12 3.64
CA ALA A 54 -27.24 -9.37 5.05
C ALA A 54 -26.03 -9.87 5.87
N ARG A 55 -25.05 -10.55 5.24
CA ARG A 55 -23.78 -10.85 5.93
C ARG A 55 -22.96 -9.60 6.16
N ALA A 56 -22.87 -8.75 5.14
CA ALA A 56 -22.03 -7.58 5.16
C ALA A 56 -22.58 -6.45 6.03
N SER A 57 -23.89 -6.38 6.21
CA SER A 57 -24.59 -5.27 6.87
C SER A 57 -25.64 -5.80 7.84
N THR A 58 -25.52 -5.39 9.11
CA THR A 58 -26.51 -5.75 10.12
C THR A 58 -27.84 -5.02 9.89
N VAL A 59 -27.80 -3.83 9.28
CA VAL A 59 -28.97 -3.04 8.88
C VAL A 59 -29.74 -3.75 7.78
N PHE A 60 -29.08 -4.14 6.68
CA PHE A 60 -29.72 -4.91 5.61
C PHE A 60 -30.20 -6.27 6.11
N ARG A 61 -29.49 -6.93 7.03
CA ARG A 61 -29.98 -8.17 7.64
C ARG A 61 -31.32 -7.96 8.35
N LYS A 62 -31.44 -6.91 9.17
CA LYS A 62 -32.69 -6.57 9.85
C LYS A 62 -33.76 -6.16 8.86
N MET A 63 -33.45 -5.31 7.88
CA MET A 63 -34.39 -4.85 6.85
C MET A 63 -34.98 -6.02 6.06
N LEU A 64 -34.12 -6.92 5.56
CA LEU A 64 -34.52 -8.00 4.65
C LEU A 64 -35.12 -9.23 5.36
N TYR A 65 -34.78 -9.46 6.63
CA TYR A 65 -35.16 -10.69 7.35
C TYR A 65 -35.80 -10.45 8.72
N GLY A 66 -35.98 -9.19 9.13
CA GLY A 66 -36.51 -8.80 10.44
C GLY A 66 -38.00 -8.49 10.48
N GLY A 67 -38.74 -8.77 9.41
CA GLY A 67 -40.20 -8.55 9.34
C GLY A 67 -40.63 -7.13 8.98
N PHE A 68 -39.76 -6.34 8.33
CA PHE A 68 -40.11 -5.02 7.78
C PHE A 68 -40.84 -5.14 6.43
N ALA A 69 -41.35 -4.04 5.87
CA ALA A 69 -42.01 -4.06 4.55
C ALA A 69 -41.09 -4.60 3.44
N GLU A 70 -39.81 -4.31 3.56
CA GLU A 70 -38.71 -4.73 2.70
C GLU A 70 -38.38 -6.23 2.81
N SER A 71 -38.90 -6.93 3.83
CA SER A 71 -38.79 -8.39 3.95
C SER A 71 -39.76 -9.16 3.03
N GLY A 72 -40.56 -8.43 2.25
CA GLY A 72 -41.63 -8.94 1.41
C GLY A 72 -41.17 -9.92 0.33
N HIS A 73 -41.45 -11.20 0.56
CA HIS A 73 -41.51 -12.26 -0.47
C HIS A 73 -42.87 -12.26 -1.20
N SER A 74 -43.61 -11.15 -1.09
CA SER A 74 -45.06 -11.12 -1.15
C SER A 74 -45.65 -10.81 -2.52
N ASP A 75 -44.83 -10.67 -3.57
CA ASP A 75 -45.34 -10.49 -4.92
C ASP A 75 -44.65 -11.48 -5.88
N VAL A 76 -45.33 -12.63 -6.08
CA VAL A 76 -44.85 -13.73 -6.94
C VAL A 76 -44.68 -13.27 -8.39
N ASP A 77 -45.34 -12.16 -8.78
CA ASP A 77 -45.34 -11.58 -10.13
C ASP A 77 -44.30 -10.46 -10.36
N HIS A 78 -43.75 -9.84 -9.31
CA HIS A 78 -42.89 -8.63 -9.44
C HIS A 78 -41.46 -8.76 -8.91
N GLY A 79 -41.12 -9.87 -8.26
CA GLY A 79 -39.77 -10.10 -7.74
C GLY A 79 -39.46 -9.25 -6.50
N TRP A 80 -38.59 -9.76 -5.63
CA TRP A 80 -38.26 -9.10 -4.37
C TRP A 80 -37.49 -7.79 -4.63
N THR A 81 -38.09 -6.66 -4.27
CA THR A 81 -37.61 -5.32 -4.60
C THR A 81 -37.55 -4.43 -3.36
N VAL A 82 -36.50 -3.60 -3.25
CA VAL A 82 -36.31 -2.61 -2.18
C VAL A 82 -35.90 -1.26 -2.76
N ASP A 83 -36.62 -0.21 -2.40
CA ASP A 83 -36.37 1.17 -2.80
C ASP A 83 -35.46 1.88 -1.79
N LEU A 84 -34.38 2.48 -2.28
CA LEU A 84 -33.39 3.28 -1.54
C LEU A 84 -33.27 4.67 -2.18
N PRO A 85 -34.30 5.53 -2.06
CA PRO A 85 -34.37 6.80 -2.79
C PRO A 85 -33.31 7.81 -2.36
N GLU A 86 -32.87 7.75 -1.10
CA GLU A 86 -31.92 8.70 -0.50
C GLU A 86 -30.45 8.33 -0.75
N ASP A 87 -30.19 7.13 -1.27
CA ASP A 87 -28.83 6.62 -1.44
C ASP A 87 -28.24 6.97 -2.81
N ARG A 88 -26.99 7.42 -2.80
CA ARG A 88 -26.24 7.73 -4.02
C ARG A 88 -25.76 6.46 -4.70
N GLN A 89 -25.75 6.48 -6.03
CA GLN A 89 -25.46 5.29 -6.83
C GLN A 89 -24.00 4.85 -6.73
N GLN A 90 -23.04 5.76 -6.90
CA GLN A 90 -21.61 5.45 -6.90
C GLN A 90 -21.11 4.73 -5.62
N PRO A 91 -21.33 5.25 -4.39
CA PRO A 91 -20.87 4.55 -3.18
C PRO A 91 -21.62 3.23 -2.93
N MET A 92 -22.89 3.12 -3.34
CA MET A 92 -23.64 1.87 -3.29
C MET A 92 -23.05 0.83 -4.24
N GLU A 93 -22.72 1.19 -5.49
CA GLU A 93 -22.05 0.28 -6.44
C GLU A 93 -20.71 -0.22 -5.88
N MET A 94 -19.93 0.64 -5.23
CA MET A 94 -18.69 0.25 -4.55
C MET A 94 -18.93 -0.78 -3.44
N MET A 95 -19.92 -0.53 -2.57
CA MET A 95 -20.32 -1.47 -1.51
C MET A 95 -20.72 -2.82 -2.11
N LEU A 96 -21.56 -2.80 -3.15
CA LEU A 96 -22.03 -4.01 -3.82
C LEU A 96 -20.89 -4.78 -4.51
N ASN A 97 -19.92 -4.11 -5.12
CA ASN A 97 -18.73 -4.75 -5.67
C ASN A 97 -17.94 -5.52 -4.59
N ILE A 98 -17.74 -4.91 -3.41
CA ILE A 98 -17.04 -5.57 -2.30
C ILE A 98 -17.84 -6.74 -1.76
N VAL A 99 -19.13 -6.55 -1.46
CA VAL A 99 -20.01 -7.58 -0.88
C VAL A 99 -20.17 -8.80 -1.79
N HIS A 100 -20.11 -8.60 -3.11
CA HIS A 100 -20.25 -9.66 -4.09
C HIS A 100 -18.93 -10.29 -4.54
N GLY A 101 -17.78 -9.82 -4.03
CA GLY A 101 -16.46 -10.39 -4.35
C GLY A 101 -15.84 -9.87 -5.65
N ALA A 102 -16.41 -8.83 -6.26
CA ALA A 102 -15.89 -8.18 -7.47
C ALA A 102 -14.74 -7.20 -7.13
N PHE A 103 -13.71 -7.72 -6.47
CA PHE A 103 -12.59 -6.92 -5.94
C PHE A 103 -11.74 -6.27 -7.03
N ASP A 104 -11.79 -6.76 -8.27
CA ASP A 104 -11.15 -6.15 -9.44
C ASP A 104 -11.76 -4.78 -9.81
N LYS A 105 -13.02 -4.54 -9.41
CA LYS A 105 -13.71 -3.26 -9.58
C LYS A 105 -13.50 -2.28 -8.42
N VAL A 106 -12.82 -2.71 -7.35
CA VAL A 106 -12.55 -1.88 -6.17
C VAL A 106 -11.17 -1.20 -6.34
N PRO A 107 -11.09 0.14 -6.28
CA PRO A 107 -9.88 0.86 -6.60
C PRO A 107 -8.85 0.74 -5.47
N GLU A 108 -7.58 0.60 -5.83
CA GLU A 108 -6.47 0.55 -4.86
C GLU A 108 -6.20 1.90 -4.20
N LYS A 109 -6.52 2.99 -4.91
CA LYS A 109 -6.42 4.37 -4.44
C LYS A 109 -7.75 5.04 -4.73
N ILE A 110 -8.21 5.85 -3.79
CA ILE A 110 -9.50 6.51 -3.84
C ILE A 110 -9.30 7.96 -3.40
N GLU A 111 -9.98 8.88 -4.06
CA GLU A 111 -9.91 10.30 -3.71
C GLU A 111 -10.63 10.55 -2.38
N LEU A 112 -10.20 11.58 -1.65
CA LEU A 112 -10.70 11.83 -0.29
C LEU A 112 -12.22 11.99 -0.22
N THR A 113 -12.81 12.76 -1.14
CA THR A 113 -14.25 12.99 -1.17
C THR A 113 -15.02 11.71 -1.48
N GLU A 114 -14.52 10.92 -2.43
CA GLU A 114 -15.15 9.64 -2.81
C GLU A 114 -15.10 8.66 -1.64
N LEU A 115 -13.94 8.53 -0.97
CA LEU A 115 -13.79 7.71 0.22
C LEU A 115 -14.70 8.15 1.35
N TYR A 116 -14.80 9.46 1.61
CA TYR A 116 -15.73 9.98 2.61
C TYR A 116 -17.17 9.58 2.28
N THR A 117 -17.63 9.81 1.04
CA THR A 117 -19.01 9.46 0.63
C THR A 117 -19.28 7.96 0.70
N PHE A 118 -18.28 7.13 0.40
CA PHE A 118 -18.38 5.68 0.54
C PHE A 118 -18.49 5.26 2.00
N LEU A 119 -17.67 5.85 2.89
CA LEU A 119 -17.70 5.57 4.32
C LEU A 119 -18.99 6.02 4.99
N VAL A 120 -19.61 7.11 4.52
CA VAL A 120 -20.96 7.52 4.97
C VAL A 120 -21.98 6.41 4.70
N VAL A 121 -21.93 5.78 3.52
CA VAL A 121 -22.82 4.67 3.17
C VAL A 121 -22.50 3.42 4.01
N THR A 122 -21.22 3.08 4.19
CA THR A 122 -20.88 1.90 4.99
C THR A 122 -21.21 2.09 6.47
N GLU A 123 -21.12 3.31 7.00
CA GLU A 123 -21.55 3.63 8.36
C GLU A 123 -23.09 3.54 8.47
N LYS A 124 -23.84 4.18 7.55
CA LYS A 124 -25.32 4.13 7.48
C LYS A 124 -25.86 2.70 7.53
N TYR A 125 -25.18 1.77 6.85
CA TYR A 125 -25.57 0.37 6.79
C TYR A 125 -24.81 -0.56 7.75
N ASP A 126 -24.00 -0.05 8.68
CA ASP A 126 -23.19 -0.85 9.61
C ASP A 126 -22.38 -1.95 8.89
N ALA A 127 -21.61 -1.53 7.89
CA ALA A 127 -20.85 -2.36 6.95
C ALA A 127 -19.39 -1.89 6.76
N THR A 128 -18.87 -0.99 7.61
CA THR A 128 -17.49 -0.47 7.48
C THR A 128 -16.42 -1.56 7.53
N ASN A 129 -16.71 -2.69 8.19
CA ASN A 129 -15.82 -3.85 8.26
C ASN A 129 -15.41 -4.39 6.88
N ILE A 130 -16.25 -4.24 5.84
CA ILE A 130 -15.94 -4.69 4.47
C ILE A 130 -14.76 -3.92 3.86
N THR A 131 -14.46 -2.72 4.37
CA THR A 131 -13.38 -1.87 3.87
C THR A 131 -11.99 -2.31 4.34
N ARG A 132 -11.93 -3.19 5.36
CA ARG A 132 -10.69 -3.59 6.05
C ARG A 132 -9.52 -3.97 5.12
N PRO A 133 -9.71 -4.68 4.00
CA PRO A 133 -8.60 -5.03 3.11
C PRO A 133 -7.93 -3.81 2.46
N TRP A 134 -8.67 -2.72 2.23
CA TRP A 134 -8.17 -1.52 1.55
C TRP A 134 -7.91 -0.34 2.50
N ALA A 135 -8.53 -0.33 3.69
CA ALA A 135 -8.51 0.78 4.63
C ALA A 135 -7.12 1.41 4.82
N LYS A 136 -6.08 0.58 4.99
CA LYS A 136 -4.70 1.08 5.13
C LYS A 136 -4.19 1.78 3.87
N GLY A 137 -4.41 1.19 2.69
CA GLY A 137 -3.96 1.77 1.42
C GLY A 137 -4.68 3.07 1.10
N TRP A 138 -5.99 3.09 1.35
CA TRP A 138 -6.84 4.28 1.20
C TRP A 138 -6.42 5.40 2.16
N MET A 139 -6.22 5.10 3.45
CA MET A 139 -5.71 6.08 4.42
C MET A 139 -4.36 6.67 4.01
N GLU A 140 -3.42 5.83 3.56
CA GLU A 140 -2.12 6.28 3.06
C GLU A 140 -2.25 7.22 1.85
N GLY A 141 -3.27 7.01 0.99
CA GLY A 141 -3.55 7.87 -0.15
C GLY A 141 -4.10 9.25 0.21
N VAL A 142 -4.82 9.38 1.33
CA VAL A 142 -5.54 10.62 1.67
C VAL A 142 -4.98 11.39 2.87
N LYS A 143 -4.10 10.78 3.68
CA LYS A 143 -3.60 11.36 4.95
C LYS A 143 -2.89 12.72 4.81
N THR A 144 -2.44 13.08 3.61
CA THR A 144 -1.80 14.38 3.34
C THR A 144 -2.79 15.51 3.06
N SER A 145 -4.08 15.21 2.87
CA SER A 145 -5.13 16.17 2.50
C SER A 145 -5.62 17.02 3.69
N MET A 146 -4.69 17.53 4.50
CA MET A 146 -4.93 18.29 5.74
C MET A 146 -5.68 19.63 5.54
N GLN A 147 -5.99 20.00 4.31
CA GLN A 147 -6.74 21.21 3.98
C GLN A 147 -8.21 20.94 3.71
N ASN A 148 -8.62 19.67 3.68
CA ASN A 148 -9.98 19.26 3.46
C ASN A 148 -10.54 18.63 4.75
N PRO A 149 -11.58 19.20 5.37
CA PRO A 149 -12.12 18.72 6.65
C PRO A 149 -12.71 17.30 6.57
N LEU A 150 -13.06 16.80 5.38
CA LEU A 150 -13.53 15.42 5.20
C LEU A 150 -12.51 14.37 5.69
N LEU A 151 -11.21 14.71 5.69
CA LEU A 151 -10.15 13.83 6.20
C LEU A 151 -10.37 13.46 7.67
N LEU A 152 -10.94 14.37 8.45
CA LEU A 152 -11.27 14.13 9.85
C LEU A 152 -12.22 12.94 10.00
N GLY A 153 -13.28 12.90 9.20
CA GLY A 153 -14.28 11.83 9.28
C GLY A 153 -13.80 10.52 8.70
N VAL A 154 -13.01 10.57 7.61
CA VAL A 154 -12.35 9.37 7.08
C VAL A 154 -11.40 8.75 8.12
N ALA A 155 -10.58 9.57 8.79
CA ALA A 155 -9.67 9.10 9.82
C ALA A 155 -10.41 8.57 11.06
N TYR A 156 -11.54 9.17 11.42
CA TYR A 156 -12.39 8.69 12.50
C TYR A 156 -12.96 7.30 12.18
N GLU A 157 -13.58 7.15 11.01
CA GLU A 157 -14.28 5.92 10.63
C GLU A 157 -13.34 4.74 10.37
N LEU A 158 -12.21 4.98 9.71
CA LEU A 158 -11.18 3.95 9.48
C LEU A 158 -10.26 3.72 10.69
N GLY A 159 -10.42 4.51 11.75
CA GLY A 159 -9.70 4.36 13.01
C GLY A 159 -8.23 4.80 12.99
N ASP A 160 -7.84 5.70 12.11
CA ASP A 160 -6.51 6.30 12.09
C ASP A 160 -6.40 7.43 13.13
N TYR A 161 -6.05 7.03 14.36
CA TYR A 161 -5.94 7.93 15.51
C TYR A 161 -5.01 9.13 15.27
N GLN A 162 -3.86 8.90 14.62
CA GLN A 162 -2.83 9.92 14.45
C GLN A 162 -3.33 11.02 13.50
N THR A 163 -3.91 10.61 12.37
CA THR A 163 -4.47 11.52 11.37
C THR A 163 -5.69 12.25 11.93
N PHE A 164 -6.58 11.54 12.65
CA PHE A 164 -7.73 12.13 13.31
C PHE A 164 -7.31 13.26 14.26
N ASN A 165 -6.39 12.99 15.20
CA ASN A 165 -5.97 13.97 16.18
C ASN A 165 -5.25 15.17 15.53
N ALA A 166 -4.38 14.91 14.55
CA ALA A 166 -3.69 15.98 13.82
C ALA A 166 -4.69 16.89 13.09
N MET A 167 -5.69 16.31 12.43
CA MET A 167 -6.70 17.06 11.69
C MET A 167 -7.64 17.82 12.62
N ALA A 168 -8.10 17.20 13.72
CA ALA A 168 -8.94 17.84 14.72
C ALA A 168 -8.25 19.07 15.33
N MET A 169 -6.97 18.93 15.72
CA MET A 169 -6.17 20.05 16.22
C MET A 169 -6.02 21.16 15.19
N LYS A 170 -5.76 20.81 13.92
CA LYS A 170 -5.68 21.79 12.84
C LYS A 170 -6.98 22.57 12.70
N ILE A 171 -8.13 21.87 12.62
CA ILE A 171 -9.45 22.49 12.55
C ILE A 171 -9.68 23.43 13.73
N ALA A 172 -9.42 23.00 14.96
CA ALA A 172 -9.62 23.82 16.15
C ALA A 172 -8.79 25.11 16.16
N THR A 173 -7.57 25.08 15.61
CA THR A 173 -6.70 26.25 15.55
C THR A 173 -7.01 27.19 14.38
N GLU A 174 -7.52 26.66 13.27
CA GLU A 174 -7.72 27.40 12.02
C GLU A 174 -9.19 27.72 11.71
N CYS A 175 -10.13 27.15 12.46
CA CYS A 175 -11.55 27.47 12.31
C CYS A 175 -11.86 28.93 12.68
N HIS A 176 -12.84 29.49 11.99
CA HIS A 176 -13.31 30.86 12.16
C HIS A 176 -14.83 30.92 11.97
N LEU A 177 -15.44 32.06 12.27
CA LEU A 177 -16.87 32.29 12.10
C LEU A 177 -17.13 32.97 10.75
N ASP A 178 -18.10 32.48 9.99
CA ASP A 178 -18.58 33.17 8.80
C ASP A 178 -19.58 34.30 9.16
N HIS A 179 -20.26 34.85 8.17
CA HIS A 179 -21.26 35.91 8.36
C HIS A 179 -22.54 35.42 9.06
N GLU A 180 -22.84 34.12 8.97
CA GLU A 180 -23.99 33.46 9.59
C GLU A 180 -23.65 32.94 11.01
N GLU A 181 -22.44 33.21 11.50
CA GLU A 181 -21.92 32.71 12.79
C GLU A 181 -21.72 31.18 12.82
N ASP A 182 -21.65 30.55 11.64
CA ASP A 182 -21.27 29.15 11.52
C ASP A 182 -19.76 28.98 11.67
N LEU A 183 -19.35 27.88 12.31
CA LEU A 183 -17.95 27.49 12.38
C LEU A 183 -17.50 26.92 11.03
N VAL A 184 -16.53 27.59 10.40
CA VAL A 184 -15.99 27.22 9.09
C VAL A 184 -14.50 26.93 9.15
N PHE A 185 -14.02 26.09 8.23
CA PHE A 185 -12.61 25.73 8.06
C PHE A 185 -12.17 25.92 6.61
N GLY A 186 -10.98 26.45 6.39
CA GLY A 186 -10.42 26.67 5.06
C GLY A 186 -9.49 27.89 5.02
N PHE A 187 -9.21 28.37 3.81
CA PHE A 187 -8.29 29.48 3.58
C PHE A 187 -9.02 30.70 3.06
N ALA A 188 -8.83 31.82 3.76
CA ALA A 188 -9.09 33.15 3.22
C ALA A 188 -7.79 33.68 2.59
N GLY A 189 -7.69 33.70 1.27
CA GLY A 189 -6.54 34.21 0.55
C GLY A 189 -6.75 35.65 0.08
N GLU A 190 -5.73 36.50 0.21
CA GLU A 190 -5.67 37.79 -0.50
C GLU A 190 -5.34 37.61 -2.00
N ASN A 191 -4.77 36.46 -2.42
CA ASN A 191 -4.27 36.16 -3.78
C ASN A 191 -4.70 34.78 -4.35
N ARG A 192 -5.63 34.06 -3.71
CA ARG A 192 -6.21 32.78 -4.19
C ARG A 192 -7.71 32.80 -3.98
N GLU A 193 -8.47 32.02 -4.75
CA GLU A 193 -9.90 31.81 -4.49
C GLU A 193 -10.10 31.35 -3.03
N SER A 194 -10.93 32.08 -2.29
CA SER A 194 -11.26 31.75 -0.90
C SER A 194 -12.03 30.44 -0.86
N TYR A 195 -11.52 29.47 -0.11
CA TYR A 195 -12.21 28.21 0.15
C TYR A 195 -12.61 28.16 1.61
N THR A 196 -13.91 28.09 1.89
CA THR A 196 -14.46 27.90 3.23
C THR A 196 -15.44 26.73 3.21
N TYR A 197 -15.31 25.84 4.20
CA TYR A 197 -16.19 24.71 4.39
C TYR A 197 -16.93 24.86 5.71
N LYS A 198 -18.26 24.75 5.69
CA LYS A 198 -19.09 24.77 6.89
C LYS A 198 -18.94 23.45 7.64
N LEU A 199 -18.32 23.47 8.82
CA LEU A 199 -18.02 22.25 9.57
C LEU A 199 -19.29 21.51 10.02
N LYS A 200 -20.43 22.21 10.11
CA LYS A 200 -21.73 21.60 10.38
C LYS A 200 -22.18 20.60 9.31
N ASN A 201 -21.65 20.68 8.08
CA ASN A 201 -21.95 19.75 6.98
C ASN A 201 -21.11 18.45 7.07
N LEU A 202 -20.44 18.19 8.20
CA LEU A 202 -19.81 16.91 8.49
C LEU A 202 -20.86 16.02 9.16
N ASP A 203 -21.84 15.58 8.38
CA ASP A 203 -23.13 15.14 8.93
C ASP A 203 -23.09 13.76 9.60
N CYS A 204 -22.10 12.89 9.28
CA CYS A 204 -22.21 11.46 9.62
C CYS A 204 -20.96 10.83 10.26
N LEU A 205 -19.76 11.36 10.03
CA LEU A 205 -18.50 10.69 10.39
C LEU A 205 -17.68 11.47 11.42
N ILE A 206 -18.31 12.11 12.40
CA ILE A 206 -17.60 12.81 13.49
C ILE A 206 -18.17 12.43 14.86
N PRO A 207 -17.33 12.36 15.92
CA PRO A 207 -17.84 12.17 17.27
C PRO A 207 -18.79 13.27 17.71
N ASP A 208 -19.79 12.89 18.50
CA ASP A 208 -20.69 13.83 19.18
C ASP A 208 -19.90 14.85 20.01
N GLY A 209 -20.26 16.13 19.83
CA GLY A 209 -19.64 17.26 20.53
C GLY A 209 -18.30 17.73 19.96
N LEU A 210 -17.80 17.15 18.87
CA LEU A 210 -16.51 17.56 18.30
C LEU A 210 -16.49 19.03 17.87
N LEU A 211 -17.59 19.52 17.29
CA LEU A 211 -17.71 20.92 16.86
C LEU A 211 -17.74 21.87 18.07
N ASP A 212 -18.40 21.47 19.16
CA ASP A 212 -18.42 22.20 20.42
C ASP A 212 -17.03 22.24 21.06
N ASP A 213 -16.32 21.10 21.05
CA ASP A 213 -14.94 21.01 21.50
C ASP A 213 -14.05 21.94 20.66
N ALA A 214 -14.18 21.94 19.33
CA ALA A 214 -13.42 22.82 18.45
C ALA A 214 -13.70 24.31 18.75
N ALA A 215 -14.97 24.68 18.93
CA ALA A 215 -15.36 26.04 19.30
C ALA A 215 -14.84 26.47 20.68
N SER A 216 -14.91 25.57 21.66
CA SER A 216 -14.38 25.77 23.02
C SER A 216 -12.87 25.94 23.03
N ILE A 217 -12.16 25.13 22.25
CA ILE A 217 -10.70 25.20 22.11
C ILE A 217 -10.29 26.49 21.41
N ARG A 218 -10.97 26.87 20.32
CA ARG A 218 -10.78 28.17 19.66
C ARG A 218 -10.93 29.29 20.70
N LYS A 219 -12.04 29.32 21.44
CA LYS A 219 -12.29 30.34 22.48
C LYS A 219 -11.19 30.40 23.54
N THR A 220 -10.77 29.24 24.04
CA THR A 220 -9.70 29.13 25.06
C THR A 220 -8.37 29.70 24.55
N LEU A 221 -8.01 29.40 23.30
CA LEU A 221 -6.80 29.93 22.68
C LEU A 221 -6.89 31.46 22.47
N LEU A 222 -8.05 31.96 22.05
CA LEU A 222 -8.28 33.40 21.90
C LEU A 222 -8.15 34.14 23.24
N ILE A 223 -8.73 33.60 24.33
CA ILE A 223 -8.60 34.15 25.68
C ILE A 223 -7.13 34.20 26.10
N ALA A 224 -6.43 33.07 26.02
CA ALA A 224 -5.02 32.99 26.43
C ALA A 224 -4.12 33.99 25.69
N MET A 225 -4.43 34.26 24.43
CA MET A 225 -3.71 35.22 23.59
C MET A 225 -4.10 36.67 23.89
N LEU A 226 -5.39 36.99 24.04
CA LEU A 226 -5.88 38.36 24.21
C LEU A 226 -5.75 38.89 25.64
N ASP A 227 -5.83 38.02 26.65
CA ASP A 227 -5.84 38.41 28.08
C ASP A 227 -4.72 39.38 28.47
N PRO A 228 -3.44 39.19 28.09
CA PRO A 228 -2.38 40.15 28.43
C PRO A 228 -2.62 41.55 27.84
N TYR A 229 -3.18 41.62 26.63
CA TYR A 229 -3.47 42.87 25.93
C TYR A 229 -4.72 43.55 26.49
N LEU A 230 -5.73 42.77 26.88
CA LEU A 230 -6.94 43.28 27.55
C LEU A 230 -6.61 43.84 28.94
N ASN A 231 -5.74 43.16 29.70
CA ASN A 231 -5.22 43.64 30.97
C ASN A 231 -4.42 44.94 30.79
N LEU A 232 -3.59 45.02 29.74
CA LEU A 232 -2.86 46.23 29.39
C LEU A 232 -3.81 47.38 29.02
N TYR A 233 -4.83 47.13 28.19
CA TYR A 233 -5.84 48.12 27.82
C TYR A 233 -6.59 48.64 29.05
N ALA A 234 -7.04 47.75 29.94
CA ALA A 234 -7.75 48.12 31.17
C ALA A 234 -6.87 48.98 32.09
N ALA A 235 -5.60 48.60 32.26
CA ALA A 235 -4.63 49.37 33.06
C ALA A 235 -4.38 50.77 32.49
N LEU A 236 -4.23 50.88 31.16
CA LEU A 236 -3.98 52.15 30.48
C LEU A 236 -5.21 53.06 30.41
N LYS A 237 -6.42 52.48 30.39
CA LYS A 237 -7.69 53.23 30.38
C LYS A 237 -8.02 53.85 31.73
N GLY A 238 -7.65 53.17 32.83
CA GLY A 238 -8.10 53.50 34.18
C GLY A 238 -7.02 53.99 35.15
N GLY A 239 -5.73 53.97 34.80
CA GLY A 239 -4.66 54.31 35.73
C GLY A 239 -3.34 54.78 35.09
N ASP A 240 -2.39 55.13 35.96
CA ASP A 240 -1.03 55.55 35.59
C ASP A 240 -0.07 54.36 35.80
N ARG A 241 0.29 53.64 34.72
CA ARG A 241 1.17 52.46 34.75
C ARG A 241 2.64 52.86 34.71
N CYS A 242 2.99 53.83 33.86
CA CYS A 242 4.38 54.24 33.68
C CYS A 242 4.82 55.22 34.78
N MET A 243 6.00 54.97 35.35
CA MET A 243 6.56 55.85 36.38
C MET A 243 7.03 57.19 35.77
N SER A 244 6.70 58.29 36.43
CA SER A 244 7.23 59.62 36.11
C SER A 244 8.54 59.88 36.88
N SER A 245 9.49 60.56 36.23
CA SER A 245 10.70 61.06 36.90
C SER A 245 10.42 62.35 37.67
N PRO A 246 11.13 62.66 38.76
CA PRO A 246 11.06 63.96 39.42
C PRO A 246 11.33 65.15 38.47
N GLY A 247 12.14 64.94 37.42
CA GLY A 247 12.44 65.94 36.38
C GLY A 247 11.42 65.99 35.23
N ASP A 248 10.49 65.05 35.14
CA ASP A 248 9.39 65.05 34.17
C ASP A 248 8.14 64.38 34.79
N PRO A 249 7.36 65.13 35.58
CA PRO A 249 6.16 64.62 36.25
C PRO A 249 5.08 64.10 35.29
N SER A 250 5.12 64.55 34.02
CA SER A 250 4.16 64.17 32.96
C SER A 250 4.61 62.98 32.11
N GLY A 251 5.87 62.54 32.26
CA GLY A 251 6.49 61.55 31.38
C GLY A 251 5.76 60.21 31.38
N GLY A 252 5.33 59.72 32.55
CA GLY A 252 4.56 58.49 32.68
C GLY A 252 3.22 58.54 31.93
N LYS A 253 2.44 59.60 32.15
CA LYS A 253 1.15 59.82 31.49
C LYS A 253 1.24 59.94 29.98
N ARG A 254 2.30 60.57 29.47
CA ARG A 254 2.58 60.67 28.03
C ARG A 254 2.93 59.31 27.44
N CYS A 255 3.73 58.51 28.15
CA CYS A 255 4.05 57.15 27.74
C CYS A 255 2.79 56.26 27.72
N ASP A 256 1.95 56.32 28.75
CA ASP A 256 0.70 55.55 28.81
C ASP A 256 -0.29 55.94 27.71
N SER A 257 -0.41 57.24 27.42
CA SER A 257 -1.27 57.73 26.31
C SER A 257 -0.79 57.26 24.94
N LEU A 258 0.53 57.30 24.69
CA LEU A 258 1.11 56.81 23.44
C LEU A 258 0.95 55.29 23.31
N LEU A 259 1.16 54.56 24.41
CA LEU A 259 1.02 53.12 24.43
C LEU A 259 -0.44 52.70 24.20
N LEU A 260 -1.41 53.39 24.81
CA LEU A 260 -2.84 53.15 24.60
C LEU A 260 -3.24 53.43 23.15
N GLY A 261 -2.83 54.58 22.61
CA GLY A 261 -3.14 54.95 21.23
C GLY A 261 -2.50 54.00 20.21
N SER A 262 -1.25 53.60 20.43
CA SER A 262 -0.59 52.62 19.56
C SER A 262 -1.19 51.22 19.68
N LEU A 263 -1.58 50.78 20.88
CA LEU A 263 -2.26 49.50 21.11
C LEU A 263 -3.59 49.43 20.33
N ILE A 264 -4.47 50.41 20.53
CA ILE A 264 -5.77 50.47 19.83
C ILE A 264 -5.56 50.52 18.32
N ARG A 265 -4.63 51.37 17.85
CA ARG A 265 -4.33 51.52 16.43
C ARG A 265 -3.81 50.21 15.82
N SER A 266 -2.89 49.52 16.49
CA SER A 266 -2.26 48.30 15.97
C SER A 266 -3.20 47.10 15.90
N PHE A 267 -4.22 47.04 16.76
CA PHE A 267 -5.29 46.03 16.64
C PHE A 267 -6.35 46.45 15.60
N ALA A 268 -6.72 47.73 15.53
CA ALA A 268 -7.65 48.23 14.53
C ALA A 268 -7.15 48.06 13.08
N THR A 269 -5.84 48.24 12.84
CA THR A 269 -5.22 47.98 11.52
C THR A 269 -5.27 46.50 11.11
N GLN A 270 -5.58 45.61 12.04
CA GLN A 270 -5.73 44.17 11.83
C GLN A 270 -7.21 43.73 11.95
N ASN A 271 -8.15 44.68 11.84
CA ASN A 271 -9.60 44.48 11.94
C ASN A 271 -10.05 43.82 13.26
N LEU A 272 -9.35 44.08 14.37
CA LEU A 272 -9.71 43.61 15.70
C LEU A 272 -10.05 44.79 16.61
N ASP A 273 -11.26 44.81 17.17
CA ASP A 273 -11.70 45.86 18.08
C ASP A 273 -11.50 45.45 19.55
N LEU A 274 -10.42 45.95 20.17
CA LEU A 274 -10.16 45.78 21.59
C LEU A 274 -11.12 46.58 22.50
N THR A 275 -11.87 47.54 21.94
CA THR A 275 -12.77 48.41 22.70
C THR A 275 -14.19 47.85 22.81
N ALA A 276 -14.48 46.76 22.10
CA ALA A 276 -15.73 46.02 22.21
C ALA A 276 -15.99 45.55 23.65
N ASN A 277 -17.27 45.36 24.00
CA ASN A 277 -17.67 44.86 25.33
C ASN A 277 -17.08 43.47 25.64
N ASP A 278 -16.93 42.63 24.62
CA ASP A 278 -16.25 41.32 24.70
C ASP A 278 -15.43 41.11 23.41
N PRO A 279 -14.14 41.50 23.41
CA PRO A 279 -13.27 41.39 22.23
C PRO A 279 -13.04 39.95 21.77
N VAL A 280 -13.10 38.98 22.69
CA VAL A 280 -12.97 37.54 22.37
C VAL A 280 -14.19 37.08 21.58
N LYS A 281 -15.40 37.45 22.02
CA LYS A 281 -16.64 37.11 21.32
C LYS A 281 -16.81 37.87 20.01
N ALA A 282 -16.35 39.12 19.94
CA ALA A 282 -16.42 39.94 18.72
C ALA A 282 -15.46 39.45 17.62
N TYR A 283 -14.37 38.77 18.00
CA TYR A 283 -13.39 38.27 17.05
C TYR A 283 -13.92 37.06 16.26
N ARG A 284 -14.07 37.24 14.94
CA ARG A 284 -14.53 36.18 14.02
C ARG A 284 -13.40 35.31 13.46
N GLY A 285 -12.15 35.77 13.46
CA GLY A 285 -11.00 35.07 12.88
C GLY A 285 -10.58 33.79 13.62
N SER A 286 -9.52 33.15 13.12
CA SER A 286 -8.97 31.92 13.71
C SER A 286 -7.89 32.21 14.76
N ALA A 287 -7.64 31.24 15.65
CA ALA A 287 -6.58 31.36 16.64
C ALA A 287 -5.19 31.45 15.98
N SER A 288 -4.96 30.70 14.90
CA SER A 288 -3.72 30.80 14.10
C SER A 288 -3.55 32.17 13.44
N HIS A 289 -4.64 32.78 12.94
CA HIS A 289 -4.58 34.13 12.40
C HIS A 289 -4.25 35.16 13.50
N LEU A 290 -4.93 35.09 14.66
CA LEU A 290 -4.65 35.98 15.79
C LEU A 290 -3.20 35.87 16.26
N GLN A 291 -2.65 34.65 16.34
CA GLN A 291 -1.25 34.43 16.67
C GLN A 291 -0.31 35.14 15.68
N SER A 292 -0.61 35.08 14.38
CA SER A 292 0.17 35.78 13.35
C SER A 292 0.07 37.29 13.45
N VAL A 293 -1.11 37.81 13.84
CA VAL A 293 -1.36 39.23 14.08
C VAL A 293 -0.53 39.71 15.27
N MET A 294 -0.50 38.96 16.36
CA MET A 294 0.23 39.32 17.58
C MET A 294 1.74 39.49 17.36
N LEU A 295 2.33 38.70 16.46
CA LEU A 295 3.73 38.81 16.06
C LEU A 295 4.02 40.04 15.18
N LYS A 296 3.00 40.72 14.67
CA LYS A 296 3.16 41.91 13.80
C LYS A 296 2.79 43.21 14.51
N LEU A 297 2.35 43.16 15.77
CA LEU A 297 1.96 44.34 16.52
C LEU A 297 3.18 45.23 16.79
N GLU A 298 3.03 46.52 16.47
CA GLU A 298 3.97 47.57 16.82
C GLU A 298 3.40 48.42 17.94
N LEU A 299 4.13 48.49 19.05
CA LEU A 299 3.77 49.32 20.20
C LEU A 299 4.86 50.38 20.43
N TYR A 300 4.43 51.54 20.89
CA TYR A 300 5.28 52.72 21.00
C TYR A 300 5.29 53.25 22.44
N THR A 301 6.49 53.54 22.96
CA THR A 301 6.70 54.11 24.31
C THR A 301 7.59 55.36 24.25
N ILE A 302 7.49 56.23 25.27
CA ILE A 302 8.32 57.44 25.41
C ILE A 302 9.11 57.35 26.72
N HIS A 303 10.39 57.74 26.68
CA HIS A 303 11.26 57.76 27.85
C HIS A 303 11.89 59.13 28.11
N SER A 304 11.92 59.54 29.38
CA SER A 304 12.65 60.73 29.85
C SER A 304 14.07 60.33 30.29
N GLY A 305 14.96 60.08 29.34
CA GLY A 305 16.40 60.04 29.61
C GLY A 305 16.97 61.47 29.65
N TYR A 306 18.08 61.68 30.38
CA TYR A 306 18.76 62.99 30.55
C TYR A 306 19.29 63.64 29.24
N ALA A 307 18.88 63.17 28.06
CA ALA A 307 19.02 63.87 26.79
C ALA A 307 17.83 63.50 25.88
N HIS A 308 17.03 64.50 25.52
CA HIS A 308 15.86 64.54 24.60
C HIS A 308 14.84 63.36 24.62
N PRO A 309 13.53 63.63 24.57
CA PRO A 309 12.51 62.57 24.50
C PRO A 309 12.67 61.78 23.20
N THR A 310 13.19 60.56 23.30
CA THR A 310 13.28 59.62 22.18
C THR A 310 12.07 58.68 22.24
N THR A 311 11.36 58.55 21.12
CA THR A 311 10.28 57.57 20.96
C THR A 311 10.90 56.24 20.57
N SER A 312 10.64 55.19 21.34
CA SER A 312 11.04 53.82 20.98
C SER A 312 9.84 53.03 20.48
N SER A 313 10.02 52.34 19.36
CA SER A 313 9.07 51.37 18.81
C SER A 313 9.65 49.98 18.93
N PHE A 314 8.84 49.00 19.30
CA PHE A 314 9.24 47.60 19.28
C PHE A 314 8.22 46.72 18.58
N SER A 315 8.74 45.72 17.86
CA SER A 315 7.96 44.69 17.18
C SER A 315 8.05 43.39 17.97
N PHE A 316 6.92 42.69 18.04
CA PHE A 316 6.82 41.47 18.81
C PHE A 316 7.45 40.27 18.06
N GLY A 317 8.28 39.45 18.74
CA GLY A 317 8.79 38.19 18.14
C GLY A 317 10.12 38.26 17.37
N GLN A 318 10.77 39.41 17.22
CA GLN A 318 12.14 39.50 16.68
C GLN A 318 13.18 39.52 17.82
N THR A 319 14.24 38.70 17.73
CA THR A 319 15.48 38.94 18.47
C THR A 319 16.19 40.12 17.81
N ALA A 320 16.28 41.26 18.50
CA ALA A 320 16.97 42.42 17.96
C ALA A 320 18.41 42.07 17.56
N PRO A 321 18.92 42.53 16.41
CA PRO A 321 20.33 42.42 16.12
C PRO A 321 21.10 43.26 17.14
N SER A 322 22.18 42.70 17.68
CA SER A 322 23.10 43.36 18.60
C SER A 322 23.80 44.55 17.92
N ARG A 323 23.08 45.67 17.76
CA ARG A 323 23.69 46.96 17.50
C ARG A 323 24.16 47.52 18.84
N PHE A 324 25.48 47.54 19.00
CA PHE A 324 26.21 48.13 20.10
C PHE A 324 25.56 49.42 20.62
N GLY A 325 25.14 49.43 21.89
CA GLY A 325 25.09 50.66 22.70
C GLY A 325 23.75 51.14 23.25
N PHE A 326 22.59 50.54 22.95
CA PHE A 326 21.31 51.01 23.53
C PHE A 326 20.74 50.03 24.56
N SER A 327 20.67 50.46 25.82
CA SER A 327 19.94 49.77 26.88
C SER A 327 18.44 49.87 26.59
N MET A 328 17.77 48.71 26.44
CA MET A 328 16.31 48.62 26.52
C MET A 328 15.81 49.34 27.78
N SER A 329 14.71 50.08 27.70
CA SER A 329 14.10 50.68 28.90
C SER A 329 13.41 49.60 29.73
N ALA A 330 13.29 49.82 31.05
CA ALA A 330 12.61 48.90 31.96
C ALA A 330 11.13 48.70 31.58
N CYS A 331 10.46 49.73 31.04
CA CYS A 331 9.06 49.65 30.62
C CYS A 331 8.89 48.74 29.40
N GLU A 332 9.76 48.89 28.41
CA GLU A 332 9.75 48.10 27.17
C GLU A 332 10.03 46.62 27.45
N HIS A 333 11.02 46.34 28.30
CA HIS A 333 11.35 44.96 28.68
C HIS A 333 10.21 44.25 29.43
N VAL A 334 9.55 44.95 30.37
CA VAL A 334 8.40 44.41 31.13
C VAL A 334 7.18 44.18 30.23
N LEU A 335 6.97 45.04 29.22
CA LEU A 335 5.91 44.84 28.21
C LEU A 335 6.21 43.64 27.33
N GLN A 336 7.44 43.52 26.83
CA GLN A 336 7.84 42.39 25.98
C GLN A 336 7.73 41.06 26.72
N SER A 337 8.11 40.99 28.00
CA SER A 337 8.01 39.74 28.78
C SER A 337 6.55 39.37 29.10
N GLY A 338 5.74 40.33 29.57
CA GLY A 338 4.35 40.07 29.95
C GLY A 338 3.41 39.77 28.77
N LEU A 339 3.65 40.38 27.61
CA LEU A 339 2.85 40.10 26.41
C LEU A 339 3.27 38.77 25.76
N ARG A 340 4.57 38.40 25.80
CA ARG A 340 5.10 37.12 25.28
C ARG A 340 4.49 35.92 26.00
N GLU A 341 4.23 36.09 27.28
CA GLU A 341 3.62 35.07 28.12
C GLU A 341 2.27 34.57 27.56
N GLY A 342 1.43 35.43 26.97
CA GLY A 342 0.14 35.00 26.39
C GLY A 342 0.30 34.07 25.18
N VAL A 343 1.21 34.42 24.27
CA VAL A 343 1.51 33.59 23.09
C VAL A 343 2.18 32.28 23.52
N GLU A 344 3.10 32.31 24.48
CA GLU A 344 3.74 31.11 25.03
C GLU A 344 2.74 30.21 25.77
N ARG A 345 1.87 30.77 26.61
CA ARG A 345 0.77 30.04 27.26
C ARG A 345 -0.16 29.40 26.23
N SER A 346 -0.50 30.10 25.14
CA SER A 346 -1.33 29.54 24.06
C SER A 346 -0.64 28.37 23.34
N LEU A 347 0.67 28.42 23.15
CA LEU A 347 1.47 27.34 22.55
C LEU A 347 1.57 26.13 23.48
N MET A 348 1.76 26.35 24.78
CA MET A 348 1.77 25.31 25.81
C MET A 348 0.41 24.64 25.95
N LEU A 349 -0.68 25.44 25.95
CA LEU A 349 -2.05 24.92 25.93
C LEU A 349 -2.26 24.06 24.68
N ARG A 350 -1.88 24.53 23.49
CA ARG A 350 -1.97 23.76 22.24
C ARG A 350 -1.22 22.43 22.33
N GLY A 351 -0.03 22.39 22.93
CA GLY A 351 0.77 21.17 23.10
C GLY A 351 0.17 20.15 24.08
N ASN A 352 -0.63 20.60 25.04
CA ASN A 352 -1.28 19.76 26.05
C ASN A 352 -2.71 19.33 25.67
N MET A 353 -3.24 19.84 24.56
CA MET A 353 -4.60 19.56 24.10
C MET A 353 -4.65 18.29 23.25
N SER A 354 -5.62 17.44 23.53
CA SER A 354 -5.93 16.22 22.77
C SER A 354 -7.43 16.16 22.55
N PHE A 355 -7.85 16.04 21.29
CA PHE A 355 -9.26 15.78 20.93
C PHE A 355 -9.65 14.32 21.15
N ALA A 356 -8.67 13.44 21.35
CA ALA A 356 -8.93 12.08 21.71
C ALA A 356 -9.30 11.96 23.19
N GLN A 357 -10.59 11.76 23.45
CA GLN A 357 -11.12 11.36 24.76
C GLN A 357 -11.12 9.82 24.88
N PRO A 358 -11.13 9.24 26.10
CA PRO A 358 -11.23 7.80 26.32
C PRO A 358 -12.43 7.14 25.62
N LYS A 359 -13.55 7.86 25.44
CA LYS A 359 -14.73 7.42 24.70
C LYS A 359 -14.46 7.16 23.20
N HIS A 360 -13.54 7.91 22.59
CA HIS A 360 -13.10 7.66 21.20
C HIS A 360 -12.26 6.38 21.12
N LYS A 361 -11.54 6.02 22.19
CA LYS A 361 -10.78 4.77 22.26
C LYS A 361 -11.70 3.55 22.30
N GLU A 362 -12.89 3.63 22.91
CA GLU A 362 -13.88 2.54 22.89
C GLU A 362 -14.44 2.28 21.49
N TYR A 363 -14.80 3.33 20.75
CA TYR A 363 -15.19 3.24 19.34
C TYR A 363 -14.07 2.61 18.48
N LEU A 364 -12.84 3.11 18.61
CA LEU A 364 -11.65 2.57 17.92
C LEU A 364 -11.33 1.12 18.30
N THR A 365 -11.57 0.74 19.56
CA THR A 365 -11.33 -0.62 20.06
C THR A 365 -12.45 -1.58 19.60
N LYS A 366 -13.69 -1.09 19.41
CA LYS A 366 -14.81 -1.85 18.85
C LYS A 366 -14.52 -2.25 17.40
N GLN A 367 -14.04 -1.32 16.57
CA GLN A 367 -13.64 -1.58 15.17
C GLN A 367 -12.44 -2.54 15.05
N ALA A 368 -11.59 -2.63 16.08
CA ALA A 368 -10.37 -3.42 16.07
C ALA A 368 -10.50 -4.86 16.63
N ARG A 369 -11.68 -5.27 17.14
CA ARG A 369 -11.84 -6.61 17.75
C ARG A 369 -11.99 -7.71 16.70
N PRO A 370 -11.11 -8.72 16.69
CA PRO A 370 -11.36 -9.96 15.94
C PRO A 370 -12.46 -10.73 16.63
N THR A 371 -13.44 -11.21 15.87
CA THR A 371 -14.52 -12.04 16.42
C THR A 371 -14.04 -13.50 16.44
N THR A 372 -14.28 -14.21 17.54
CA THR A 372 -13.80 -15.58 17.81
C THR A 372 -14.67 -16.69 17.15
N PRO A 373 -14.18 -17.96 17.02
CA PRO A 373 -14.50 -18.97 15.98
C PRO A 373 -15.65 -19.97 16.32
N VAL A 374 -16.22 -20.86 15.47
CA VAL A 374 -16.36 -21.07 14.00
C VAL A 374 -17.78 -21.67 13.80
N VAL A 375 -18.70 -20.84 13.34
CA VAL A 375 -19.82 -21.17 12.44
C VAL A 375 -19.60 -20.19 11.30
N LEU A 376 -19.20 -20.67 10.11
CA LEU A 376 -18.85 -19.76 9.02
C LEU A 376 -20.08 -19.06 8.43
N GLU A 377 -21.28 -19.61 8.60
CA GLU A 377 -22.51 -18.99 8.10
C GLU A 377 -23.73 -19.43 8.92
N GLU A 378 -24.43 -18.50 9.57
CA GLU A 378 -25.68 -18.76 10.30
C GLU A 378 -26.83 -19.19 9.35
N PHE A 379 -26.82 -18.70 8.11
CA PHE A 379 -27.78 -19.06 7.04
C PHE A 379 -27.21 -20.04 6.01
N GLY A 380 -26.17 -20.80 6.39
CA GLY A 380 -25.50 -21.74 5.50
C GLY A 380 -26.43 -22.87 5.06
N ASP A 381 -26.34 -23.23 3.79
CA ASP A 381 -27.17 -24.26 3.14
C ASP A 381 -26.34 -25.44 2.61
N LEU A 382 -25.02 -25.43 2.83
CA LEU A 382 -24.07 -26.45 2.37
C LEU A 382 -23.04 -26.77 3.46
N GLN A 383 -22.78 -28.05 3.69
CA GLN A 383 -21.69 -28.52 4.54
C GLN A 383 -20.52 -29.03 3.69
N LEU A 384 -19.35 -28.42 3.83
CA LEU A 384 -18.11 -28.88 3.22
C LEU A 384 -17.27 -29.65 4.24
N ARG A 385 -16.93 -30.88 3.90
CA ARG A 385 -16.12 -31.80 4.72
C ARG A 385 -14.72 -31.87 4.14
N VAL A 386 -13.76 -31.20 4.77
CA VAL A 386 -12.43 -30.96 4.19
C VAL A 386 -11.33 -31.74 4.92
N GLY A 387 -10.44 -32.37 4.16
CA GLY A 387 -9.10 -32.74 4.63
C GLY A 387 -8.95 -34.12 5.29
N SER A 388 -9.85 -35.07 5.02
CA SER A 388 -9.69 -36.45 5.53
C SER A 388 -8.31 -37.04 5.19
N ASP A 389 -7.72 -36.67 4.05
CA ASP A 389 -6.48 -37.27 3.55
C ASP A 389 -5.23 -36.58 4.11
N HIS A 390 -5.37 -35.42 4.75
CA HIS A 390 -4.25 -34.65 5.32
C HIS A 390 -4.11 -34.83 6.83
N THR A 391 -5.23 -34.86 7.55
CA THR A 391 -5.23 -34.84 9.02
C THR A 391 -5.80 -36.09 9.66
N GLY A 392 -6.33 -37.04 8.87
CA GLY A 392 -7.06 -38.22 9.36
C GLY A 392 -8.39 -37.88 10.05
N GLN A 393 -8.67 -36.59 10.23
CA GLN A 393 -9.92 -36.02 10.74
C GLN A 393 -10.41 -34.97 9.75
N THR A 394 -11.71 -34.99 9.47
CA THR A 394 -12.36 -34.06 8.55
C THR A 394 -12.80 -32.81 9.30
N THR A 395 -12.49 -31.64 8.76
CA THR A 395 -13.04 -30.37 9.26
C THR A 395 -14.33 -30.05 8.52
N ILE A 396 -15.41 -29.78 9.27
CA ILE A 396 -16.73 -29.47 8.69
C ILE A 396 -16.93 -27.95 8.68
N PHE A 397 -17.26 -27.41 7.51
CA PHE A 397 -17.57 -26.00 7.30
C PHE A 397 -19.01 -25.86 6.83
N LEU A 398 -19.84 -25.12 7.58
CA LEU A 398 -21.17 -24.72 7.13
C LEU A 398 -21.09 -23.40 6.36
N VAL A 399 -21.49 -23.40 5.09
CA VAL A 399 -21.28 -22.28 4.14
C VAL A 399 -22.53 -21.98 3.32
N CYS A 400 -22.52 -20.85 2.62
CA CYS A 400 -23.55 -20.45 1.66
C CYS A 400 -23.10 -20.88 0.26
N SER A 401 -23.76 -21.90 -0.28
CA SER A 401 -23.48 -22.48 -1.59
C SER A 401 -23.48 -21.45 -2.72
N ARG A 402 -24.37 -20.46 -2.69
CA ARG A 402 -24.42 -19.37 -3.68
C ARG A 402 -23.18 -18.48 -3.64
N THR A 403 -22.71 -18.11 -2.43
CA THR A 403 -21.47 -17.35 -2.24
C THR A 403 -20.27 -18.13 -2.78
N VAL A 404 -20.19 -19.43 -2.48
CA VAL A 404 -19.11 -20.31 -2.93
C VAL A 404 -19.12 -20.44 -4.46
N ALA A 405 -20.29 -20.67 -5.07
CA ALA A 405 -20.44 -20.79 -6.51
C ALA A 405 -20.18 -19.47 -7.26
N ARG A 406 -20.50 -18.32 -6.67
CA ARG A 406 -20.16 -17.01 -7.26
C ARG A 406 -18.64 -16.77 -7.27
N SER A 407 -17.97 -17.24 -6.23
CA SER A 407 -16.55 -16.97 -5.99
C SER A 407 -15.60 -17.91 -6.75
N SER A 408 -16.08 -19.10 -7.16
CA SER A 408 -15.30 -20.12 -7.87
C SER A 408 -16.09 -20.77 -9.00
N PRO A 409 -15.64 -20.63 -10.26
CA PRO A 409 -16.25 -21.34 -11.40
C PRO A 409 -16.17 -22.86 -11.28
N VAL A 410 -15.14 -23.39 -10.62
CA VAL A 410 -14.96 -24.83 -10.38
C VAL A 410 -16.01 -25.31 -9.38
N LEU A 411 -16.16 -24.64 -8.24
CA LEU A 411 -17.16 -25.00 -7.24
C LEU A 411 -18.58 -24.76 -7.77
N LYS A 412 -18.81 -23.74 -8.61
CA LYS A 412 -20.09 -23.55 -9.30
C LYS A 412 -20.49 -24.78 -10.10
N ARG A 413 -19.57 -25.29 -10.93
CA ARG A 413 -19.81 -26.49 -11.74
C ARG A 413 -20.00 -27.72 -10.87
N MET A 414 -19.23 -27.86 -9.80
CA MET A 414 -19.36 -28.97 -8.85
C MET A 414 -20.74 -28.97 -8.15
N LEU A 415 -21.16 -27.82 -7.61
CA LEU A 415 -22.35 -27.69 -6.77
C LEU A 415 -23.67 -27.61 -7.55
N TYR A 416 -23.65 -27.04 -8.74
CA TYR A 416 -24.85 -26.78 -9.54
C TYR A 416 -24.82 -27.40 -10.94
N GLY A 417 -23.77 -28.16 -11.26
CA GLY A 417 -23.71 -28.98 -12.47
C GLY A 417 -24.34 -30.35 -12.27
N GLY A 418 -24.06 -31.29 -13.19
CA GLY A 418 -24.55 -32.67 -13.12
C GLY A 418 -23.67 -33.64 -12.33
N PHE A 419 -22.89 -33.14 -11.37
CA PHE A 419 -21.95 -33.96 -10.58
C PHE A 419 -22.63 -34.60 -9.36
N ALA A 420 -21.96 -35.58 -8.72
CA ALA A 420 -22.49 -36.27 -7.54
C ALA A 420 -22.64 -35.32 -6.34
N GLU A 421 -21.78 -34.30 -6.27
CA GLU A 421 -21.77 -33.23 -5.28
C GLU A 421 -22.91 -32.22 -5.48
N SER A 422 -23.60 -32.28 -6.63
CA SER A 422 -24.61 -31.30 -7.00
C SER A 422 -25.85 -31.36 -6.10
N LEU A 423 -26.50 -30.21 -5.93
CA LEU A 423 -27.75 -30.13 -5.18
C LEU A 423 -28.83 -31.07 -5.76
N SER A 424 -28.88 -31.22 -7.09
CA SER A 424 -29.82 -32.10 -7.78
C SER A 424 -29.58 -33.59 -7.54
N ALA A 425 -28.35 -33.98 -7.20
CA ALA A 425 -28.00 -35.37 -6.88
C ALA A 425 -28.31 -35.75 -5.43
N GLN A 426 -28.64 -34.78 -4.58
CA GLN A 426 -28.92 -35.01 -3.16
C GLN A 426 -30.35 -35.49 -2.93
N THR A 427 -30.50 -36.60 -2.20
CA THR A 427 -31.80 -37.18 -1.82
C THR A 427 -32.67 -36.26 -0.95
N LYS A 428 -32.07 -35.32 -0.21
CA LYS A 428 -32.77 -34.29 0.59
C LYS A 428 -31.96 -32.98 0.62
N LYS A 429 -32.62 -31.87 0.30
CA LYS A 429 -32.02 -30.52 0.26
C LYS A 429 -31.44 -30.07 1.62
N GLU A 430 -32.02 -30.53 2.72
CA GLU A 430 -31.63 -30.17 4.10
C GLU A 430 -30.30 -30.81 4.55
N ASN A 431 -29.79 -31.80 3.82
CA ASN A 431 -28.56 -32.52 4.14
C ASN A 431 -27.49 -32.37 3.05
N TRP A 432 -27.40 -31.20 2.40
CA TRP A 432 -26.41 -31.02 1.35
C TRP A 432 -24.99 -31.02 1.92
N VAL A 433 -24.28 -32.12 1.70
CA VAL A 433 -22.91 -32.37 2.17
C VAL A 433 -22.02 -32.66 0.96
N VAL A 434 -20.83 -32.07 0.94
CA VAL A 434 -19.79 -32.31 -0.06
C VAL A 434 -18.47 -32.63 0.62
N ASP A 435 -17.88 -33.77 0.28
CA ASP A 435 -16.59 -34.22 0.78
C ASP A 435 -15.45 -33.75 -0.14
N LEU A 436 -14.45 -33.10 0.44
CA LEU A 436 -13.25 -32.54 -0.19
C LEU A 436 -12.00 -33.11 0.52
N PRO A 437 -11.75 -34.43 0.37
CA PRO A 437 -10.74 -35.16 1.13
C PRO A 437 -9.31 -34.63 0.89
N ASP A 438 -9.02 -34.25 -0.35
CA ASP A 438 -7.71 -33.80 -0.84
C ASP A 438 -7.34 -32.37 -0.45
N ASP A 439 -8.26 -31.58 0.10
CA ASP A 439 -8.01 -30.16 0.40
C ASP A 439 -7.53 -29.95 1.84
N ARG A 440 -6.59 -29.01 2.02
CA ARG A 440 -6.04 -28.69 3.35
C ARG A 440 -7.00 -27.76 4.12
N PRO A 441 -7.46 -28.14 5.33
CA PRO A 441 -8.44 -27.35 6.09
C PRO A 441 -8.00 -25.90 6.36
N ASP A 442 -6.72 -25.68 6.69
CA ASP A 442 -6.21 -24.34 7.05
C ASP A 442 -6.26 -23.36 5.86
N SER A 443 -5.80 -23.78 4.68
CA SER A 443 -5.87 -22.97 3.46
C SER A 443 -7.32 -22.77 3.02
N PHE A 444 -8.15 -23.81 3.14
CA PHE A 444 -9.56 -23.75 2.78
C PHE A 444 -10.36 -22.81 3.68
N LYS A 445 -10.02 -22.77 4.97
CA LYS A 445 -10.62 -21.81 5.92
C LYS A 445 -10.36 -20.37 5.53
N ILE A 446 -9.12 -20.01 5.17
CA ILE A 446 -8.78 -18.67 4.69
C ILE A 446 -9.56 -18.35 3.41
N PHE A 447 -9.62 -19.32 2.48
CA PHE A 447 -10.37 -19.18 1.24
C PHE A 447 -11.86 -18.87 1.49
N LEU A 448 -12.51 -19.60 2.39
CA LEU A 448 -13.90 -19.37 2.78
C LEU A 448 -14.10 -18.02 3.47
N HIS A 449 -13.19 -17.60 4.35
CA HIS A 449 -13.27 -16.27 4.97
C HIS A 449 -13.22 -15.14 3.95
N VAL A 450 -12.39 -15.27 2.90
CA VAL A 450 -12.35 -14.32 1.78
C VAL A 450 -13.67 -14.31 1.02
N MET A 451 -14.21 -15.48 0.63
CA MET A 451 -15.48 -15.56 -0.11
C MET A 451 -16.66 -14.95 0.65
N HIS A 452 -16.69 -15.16 1.97
CA HIS A 452 -17.81 -14.77 2.81
C HIS A 452 -17.76 -13.31 3.30
N GLY A 453 -16.64 -12.60 3.06
CA GLY A 453 -16.46 -11.23 3.54
C GLY A 453 -15.97 -11.12 4.98
N HIS A 454 -15.55 -12.24 5.59
CA HIS A 454 -14.96 -12.29 6.94
C HIS A 454 -13.47 -11.87 6.89
N PHE A 455 -13.22 -10.67 6.39
CA PHE A 455 -11.88 -10.15 6.15
C PHE A 455 -11.07 -9.95 7.44
N ASP A 456 -11.74 -9.91 8.59
CA ASP A 456 -11.10 -9.85 9.88
C ASP A 456 -10.33 -11.11 10.26
N GLN A 457 -10.73 -12.24 9.70
CA GLN A 457 -10.12 -13.56 9.88
C GLN A 457 -9.04 -13.84 8.82
N VAL A 458 -8.87 -12.97 7.83
CA VAL A 458 -7.84 -13.11 6.80
C VAL A 458 -6.53 -12.49 7.29
N PRO A 459 -5.41 -13.23 7.31
CA PRO A 459 -4.16 -12.73 7.85
C PRO A 459 -3.57 -11.61 6.99
N SER A 460 -3.18 -10.49 7.62
CA SER A 460 -2.53 -9.37 6.93
C SER A 460 -1.13 -9.69 6.40
N ARG A 461 -0.49 -10.71 6.98
CA ARG A 461 0.79 -11.30 6.55
C ARG A 461 0.71 -12.81 6.70
N THR A 462 1.31 -13.53 5.77
CA THR A 462 1.36 -14.99 5.80
C THR A 462 2.80 -15.47 5.60
N ALA A 463 3.13 -16.61 6.21
CA ALA A 463 4.40 -17.28 5.96
C ALA A 463 4.43 -17.81 4.51
N ILE A 464 5.63 -17.94 3.94
CA ILE A 464 5.75 -18.32 2.53
C ILE A 464 5.15 -19.70 2.23
N ASP A 465 5.30 -20.66 3.14
CA ASP A 465 4.76 -22.01 2.99
C ASP A 465 3.22 -22.00 2.98
N ASN A 466 2.62 -21.24 3.90
CA ASN A 466 1.16 -21.09 3.98
C ASN A 466 0.61 -20.34 2.76
N LEU A 467 1.33 -19.33 2.26
CA LEU A 467 0.97 -18.62 1.02
C LEU A 467 1.02 -19.54 -0.19
N TYR A 468 2.07 -20.36 -0.30
CA TYR A 468 2.19 -21.36 -1.35
C TYR A 468 0.99 -22.31 -1.33
N LEU A 469 0.66 -22.90 -0.19
CA LEU A 469 -0.46 -23.84 -0.05
C LEU A 469 -1.82 -23.18 -0.39
N LEU A 470 -2.01 -21.93 0.03
CA LEU A 470 -3.19 -21.15 -0.33
C LEU A 470 -3.27 -20.88 -1.83
N LEU A 471 -2.15 -20.56 -2.49
CA LEU A 471 -2.13 -20.32 -3.93
C LEU A 471 -2.36 -21.59 -4.75
N VAL A 472 -1.88 -22.75 -4.31
CA VAL A 472 -2.23 -24.05 -4.90
C VAL A 472 -3.75 -24.25 -4.85
N LEU A 473 -4.36 -23.97 -3.71
CA LEU A 473 -5.82 -24.07 -3.56
C LEU A 473 -6.57 -23.09 -4.47
N LEU A 474 -6.14 -21.83 -4.53
CA LEU A 474 -6.78 -20.80 -5.34
C LEU A 474 -6.64 -21.04 -6.84
N ASP A 475 -5.54 -21.66 -7.27
CA ASP A 475 -5.35 -22.11 -8.66
C ASP A 475 -6.27 -23.30 -8.98
N LYS A 476 -6.32 -24.31 -8.10
CA LYS A 476 -7.24 -25.47 -8.21
C LYS A 476 -8.70 -25.04 -8.39
N TYR A 477 -9.13 -23.99 -7.68
CA TYR A 477 -10.51 -23.51 -7.70
C TYR A 477 -10.75 -22.29 -8.61
N ASP A 478 -9.76 -21.86 -9.38
CA ASP A 478 -9.81 -20.68 -10.28
C ASP A 478 -10.37 -19.41 -9.59
N SER A 479 -9.78 -19.07 -8.45
CA SER A 479 -10.24 -17.97 -7.58
C SER A 479 -9.11 -17.04 -7.14
N ILE A 480 -7.97 -17.04 -7.83
CA ILE A 480 -6.80 -16.22 -7.47
C ILE A 480 -7.09 -14.70 -7.46
N GLY A 481 -8.11 -14.23 -8.20
CA GLY A 481 -8.53 -12.82 -8.19
C GLY A 481 -9.05 -12.36 -6.82
N LEU A 482 -9.57 -13.28 -6.00
CA LEU A 482 -10.14 -12.93 -4.68
C LEU A 482 -9.09 -12.46 -3.68
N ILE A 483 -7.80 -12.80 -3.87
CA ILE A 483 -6.74 -12.37 -2.97
C ILE A 483 -6.12 -11.01 -3.36
N ARG A 484 -6.65 -10.35 -4.39
CA ARG A 484 -6.16 -9.05 -4.88
C ARG A 484 -5.84 -8.04 -3.75
N PRO A 485 -6.71 -7.85 -2.73
CA PRO A 485 -6.41 -6.89 -1.65
C PRO A 485 -5.19 -7.25 -0.78
N TRP A 486 -4.81 -8.52 -0.70
CA TRP A 486 -3.72 -9.01 0.16
C TRP A 486 -2.45 -9.37 -0.61
N ALA A 487 -2.50 -9.46 -1.94
CA ALA A 487 -1.41 -9.93 -2.77
C ALA A 487 -0.11 -9.12 -2.55
N LYS A 488 -0.18 -7.78 -2.61
CA LYS A 488 0.97 -6.87 -2.39
C LYS A 488 1.58 -7.02 -0.99
N PRO A 489 0.81 -6.95 0.13
CA PRO A 489 1.34 -7.23 1.48
C PRO A 489 2.01 -8.60 1.62
N TRP A 490 1.42 -9.65 1.05
CA TRP A 490 1.93 -11.02 1.12
C TRP A 490 3.24 -11.22 0.34
N LEU A 491 3.46 -10.47 -0.74
CA LEU A 491 4.72 -10.48 -1.50
C LEU A 491 5.95 -10.06 -0.66
N LYS A 492 5.77 -9.24 0.39
CA LYS A 492 6.92 -8.69 1.16
C LYS A 492 7.79 -9.78 1.78
N GLY A 493 7.23 -10.93 2.14
CA GLY A 493 7.98 -12.06 2.72
C GLY A 493 8.80 -12.87 1.71
N ILE A 494 8.57 -12.69 0.40
CA ILE A 494 9.16 -13.56 -0.64
C ILE A 494 10.58 -13.13 -1.01
N LYS A 495 10.87 -11.82 -0.99
CA LYS A 495 12.19 -11.30 -1.40
C LYS A 495 13.31 -11.95 -0.58
N THR A 496 13.10 -12.09 0.72
CA THR A 496 14.03 -12.67 1.70
C THR A 496 13.93 -14.18 1.83
N SER A 497 13.02 -14.85 1.11
CA SER A 497 12.87 -16.30 1.21
C SER A 497 14.11 -17.03 0.71
N GLU A 498 14.59 -17.95 1.56
CA GLU A 498 15.64 -18.91 1.24
C GLU A 498 15.15 -19.98 0.27
N SER A 499 13.88 -20.40 0.36
CA SER A 499 13.26 -21.35 -0.56
C SER A 499 13.01 -20.71 -1.92
N LEU A 500 13.93 -20.95 -2.86
CA LEU A 500 13.85 -20.47 -4.24
C LEU A 500 12.62 -21.03 -4.99
N PRO A 501 12.29 -22.32 -4.88
CA PRO A 501 11.19 -22.89 -5.67
C PRO A 501 9.82 -22.37 -5.24
N LEU A 502 9.55 -22.29 -3.93
CA LEU A 502 8.31 -21.71 -3.40
C LEU A 502 8.19 -20.23 -3.80
N ALA A 503 9.28 -19.48 -3.70
CA ALA A 503 9.31 -18.08 -4.13
C ALA A 503 9.03 -17.92 -5.63
N LEU A 504 9.52 -18.83 -6.46
CA LEU A 504 9.26 -18.86 -7.90
C LEU A 504 7.78 -19.15 -8.19
N TYR A 505 7.21 -20.18 -7.55
CA TYR A 505 5.79 -20.54 -7.68
C TYR A 505 4.86 -19.39 -7.30
N ILE A 506 5.14 -18.76 -6.16
CA ILE A 506 4.32 -17.66 -5.67
C ILE A 506 4.44 -16.47 -6.61
N ALA A 507 5.65 -16.10 -7.04
CA ALA A 507 5.84 -14.99 -7.98
C ALA A 507 5.15 -15.25 -9.33
N TRP A 508 5.15 -16.50 -9.81
CA TRP A 508 4.48 -16.91 -11.04
C TRP A 508 2.95 -16.80 -10.98
N ASN A 509 2.36 -17.27 -9.87
CA ASN A 509 0.91 -17.22 -9.67
C ASN A 509 0.43 -15.80 -9.38
N LEU A 510 1.20 -15.03 -8.62
CA LEU A 510 0.88 -13.65 -8.32
C LEU A 510 1.20 -12.66 -9.45
N GLY A 511 1.97 -13.07 -10.46
CA GLY A 511 2.37 -12.22 -11.59
C GLY A 511 3.52 -11.24 -11.29
N HIS A 512 4.30 -11.48 -10.22
CA HIS A 512 5.38 -10.58 -9.82
C HIS A 512 6.69 -10.86 -10.60
N LYS A 513 6.77 -10.28 -11.82
CA LYS A 513 7.84 -10.48 -12.81
C LYS A 513 9.26 -10.35 -12.25
N GLU A 514 9.54 -9.29 -11.49
CA GLU A 514 10.90 -9.02 -10.99
C GLU A 514 11.41 -10.12 -10.05
N THR A 515 10.55 -10.60 -9.14
CA THR A 515 10.95 -11.69 -8.23
C THR A 515 11.04 -13.01 -8.96
N PHE A 516 10.14 -13.28 -9.90
CA PHE A 516 10.24 -14.48 -10.73
C PHE A 516 11.58 -14.52 -11.48
N GLN A 517 11.94 -13.43 -12.18
CA GLN A 517 13.20 -13.33 -12.90
C GLN A 517 14.41 -13.47 -11.96
N SER A 518 14.42 -12.74 -10.85
CA SER A 518 15.51 -12.80 -9.88
C SER A 518 15.72 -14.21 -9.30
N LYS A 519 14.64 -14.91 -8.93
CA LYS A 519 14.73 -16.26 -8.36
C LYS A 519 15.09 -17.30 -9.44
N MET A 520 14.55 -17.16 -10.65
CA MET A 520 14.90 -18.01 -11.80
C MET A 520 16.38 -17.91 -12.13
N THR A 521 16.92 -16.69 -12.24
CA THR A 521 18.35 -16.45 -12.46
C THR A 521 19.21 -17.12 -11.39
N LYS A 522 18.84 -17.00 -10.11
CA LYS A 522 19.56 -17.68 -9.01
C LYS A 522 19.58 -19.19 -9.17
N ILE A 523 18.45 -19.80 -9.54
CA ILE A 523 18.36 -21.25 -9.79
C ILE A 523 19.27 -21.63 -10.96
N ILE A 524 19.23 -20.90 -12.08
CA ILE A 524 20.07 -21.19 -13.26
C ILE A 524 21.56 -21.13 -12.90
N HIS A 525 22.00 -20.09 -12.18
CA HIS A 525 23.40 -19.96 -11.77
C HIS A 525 23.87 -21.08 -10.82
N ALA A 526 22.98 -21.57 -9.95
CA ALA A 526 23.25 -22.65 -9.00
C ALA A 526 22.99 -24.05 -9.58
N SER A 527 22.39 -24.15 -10.76
CA SER A 527 22.02 -25.43 -11.39
C SER A 527 23.24 -26.21 -11.83
N PHE A 528 23.18 -27.54 -11.82
CA PHE A 528 24.22 -28.48 -12.24
C PHE A 528 23.60 -29.79 -12.73
N ILE A 529 24.37 -30.64 -13.40
CA ILE A 529 23.96 -31.98 -13.84
C ILE A 529 24.53 -33.01 -12.87
N ASP A 530 23.65 -33.78 -12.23
CA ASP A 530 24.07 -34.82 -11.27
C ASP A 530 24.64 -36.06 -11.96
N GLU A 531 25.08 -37.03 -11.15
CA GLU A 531 25.67 -38.29 -11.61
C GLU A 531 24.69 -39.13 -12.44
N GLN A 532 23.39 -38.95 -12.24
CA GLN A 532 22.34 -39.62 -13.02
C GLN A 532 21.97 -38.85 -14.30
N GLY A 533 22.65 -37.73 -14.60
CA GLY A 533 22.34 -36.89 -15.75
C GLY A 533 21.10 -36.00 -15.55
N SER A 534 20.58 -35.91 -14.33
CA SER A 534 19.42 -35.09 -14.00
C SER A 534 19.83 -33.67 -13.60
N LEU A 535 18.96 -32.71 -13.85
CA LEU A 535 19.19 -31.30 -13.51
C LEU A 535 18.87 -31.07 -12.03
N SER A 536 19.84 -30.56 -11.29
CA SER A 536 19.75 -30.25 -9.86
C SER A 536 20.29 -28.83 -9.59
N TYR A 537 20.09 -28.28 -8.39
CA TYR A 537 20.72 -27.02 -7.99
C TYR A 537 21.25 -27.06 -6.56
N GLU A 538 22.29 -26.26 -6.31
CA GLU A 538 22.87 -26.10 -4.98
C GLU A 538 22.12 -25.01 -4.19
N GLN A 539 21.68 -25.34 -2.99
CA GLN A 539 21.09 -24.37 -2.05
C GLN A 539 21.96 -24.27 -0.80
N ASN A 540 22.43 -23.06 -0.52
CA ASN A 540 23.12 -22.76 0.73
C ASN A 540 22.08 -22.51 1.82
N CYS A 541 22.08 -23.36 2.84
CA CYS A 541 21.23 -23.23 4.01
C CYS A 541 22.07 -22.84 5.22
N ARG A 542 21.52 -21.99 6.08
CA ARG A 542 22.14 -21.66 7.36
C ARG A 542 21.32 -22.30 8.48
N SER A 543 21.97 -23.15 9.27
CA SER A 543 21.32 -23.74 10.44
C SER A 543 20.89 -22.63 11.41
N LYS A 544 19.60 -22.63 11.79
CA LYS A 544 19.07 -21.71 12.80
C LYS A 544 19.62 -21.99 14.19
N GLU A 545 20.02 -23.24 14.46
CA GLU A 545 20.48 -23.69 15.78
C GLU A 545 21.98 -23.48 15.98
N THR A 546 22.78 -23.80 14.96
CA THR A 546 24.26 -23.77 15.06
C THR A 546 24.89 -22.60 14.31
N GLY A 547 24.12 -21.90 13.46
CA GLY A 547 24.63 -20.85 12.58
C GLY A 547 25.52 -21.34 11.45
N ALA A 548 25.79 -22.66 11.36
CA ALA A 548 26.65 -23.30 10.38
C ALA A 548 26.01 -23.29 8.98
N TRP A 549 26.86 -23.20 7.97
CA TRP A 549 26.45 -23.27 6.56
C TRP A 549 26.50 -24.72 6.07
N SER A 550 25.43 -25.17 5.43
CA SER A 550 25.36 -26.44 4.69
C SER A 550 24.96 -26.17 3.24
N VAL A 551 25.44 -27.01 2.32
CA VAL A 551 25.01 -27.01 0.92
C VAL A 551 24.12 -28.22 0.71
N HIS A 552 22.89 -27.98 0.26
CA HIS A 552 21.94 -29.02 -0.10
C HIS A 552 21.84 -29.12 -1.62
N HIS A 553 21.82 -30.35 -2.14
CA HIS A 553 21.63 -30.63 -3.56
C HIS A 553 20.18 -31.06 -3.78
N ILE A 554 19.45 -30.28 -4.57
CA ILE A 554 18.01 -30.45 -4.75
C ILE A 554 17.71 -30.74 -6.21
N LYS A 555 16.94 -31.81 -6.46
CA LYS A 555 16.53 -32.23 -7.80
C LYS A 555 15.41 -31.33 -8.31
N LEU A 556 15.63 -30.68 -9.45
CA LEU A 556 14.66 -29.74 -10.01
C LEU A 556 13.37 -30.40 -10.48
N ALA A 557 13.41 -31.64 -10.97
CA ALA A 557 12.21 -32.36 -11.42
C ALA A 557 11.22 -32.63 -10.26
N ALA A 558 11.72 -33.05 -9.09
CA ALA A 558 10.88 -33.35 -7.93
C ALA A 558 10.14 -32.11 -7.40
N ASP A 559 10.74 -30.93 -7.56
CA ASP A 559 10.21 -29.65 -7.14
C ASP A 559 9.32 -29.02 -8.25
N LEU A 560 9.76 -29.04 -9.51
CA LEU A 560 9.12 -28.29 -10.60
C LEU A 560 7.97 -29.01 -11.31
N ASP A 561 7.83 -30.33 -11.19
CA ASP A 561 6.73 -31.07 -11.85
C ASP A 561 5.33 -30.59 -11.38
N ASN A 562 5.27 -29.86 -10.26
CA ASN A 562 4.06 -29.16 -9.79
C ASN A 562 4.20 -27.63 -9.73
N TRP A 563 5.38 -27.05 -10.03
CA TRP A 563 5.69 -25.64 -9.75
C TRP A 563 6.03 -24.81 -10.99
N GLY A 564 5.07 -24.04 -11.50
CA GLY A 564 5.32 -22.99 -12.48
C GLY A 564 4.85 -23.31 -13.92
N PRO A 565 5.49 -22.75 -14.96
CA PRO A 565 5.20 -23.12 -16.34
C PRO A 565 5.60 -24.58 -16.61
N SER A 566 4.83 -25.27 -17.44
CA SER A 566 5.09 -26.69 -17.78
C SER A 566 6.45 -26.92 -18.44
N ASP A 567 7.01 -25.91 -19.12
CA ASP A 567 8.34 -25.94 -19.74
C ASP A 567 9.43 -25.29 -18.87
N ALA A 568 9.21 -25.11 -17.56
CA ALA A 568 10.17 -24.48 -16.66
C ALA A 568 11.51 -25.22 -16.64
N LEU A 569 11.48 -26.55 -16.53
CA LEU A 569 12.68 -27.37 -16.45
C LEU A 569 13.51 -27.31 -17.74
N ASP A 570 12.85 -27.38 -18.90
CA ASP A 570 13.52 -27.23 -20.20
C ASP A 570 14.05 -25.81 -20.42
N THR A 571 13.32 -24.80 -19.93
CA THR A 571 13.79 -23.41 -19.95
C THR A 571 15.06 -23.24 -19.12
N ILE A 572 15.12 -23.85 -17.93
CA ILE A 572 16.32 -23.80 -17.09
C ILE A 572 17.48 -24.53 -17.77
N ARG A 573 17.25 -25.71 -18.38
CA ARG A 573 18.28 -26.43 -19.17
C ARG A 573 18.82 -25.56 -20.31
N GLU A 574 17.93 -24.98 -21.11
CA GLU A 574 18.29 -24.13 -22.25
C GLU A 574 19.09 -22.90 -21.81
N MET A 575 18.62 -22.19 -20.77
CA MET A 575 19.30 -21.01 -20.24
C MET A 575 20.65 -21.38 -19.60
N ARG A 576 20.72 -22.51 -18.87
CA ARG A 576 21.98 -23.04 -18.34
C ARG A 576 22.97 -23.28 -19.47
N HIS A 577 22.58 -24.01 -20.50
CA HIS A 577 23.45 -24.30 -21.65
C HIS A 577 23.96 -23.01 -22.31
N LYS A 578 23.08 -22.02 -22.50
CA LYS A 578 23.45 -20.70 -23.01
C LYS A 578 24.49 -20.01 -22.12
N LEU A 579 24.30 -20.00 -20.81
CA LEU A 579 25.27 -19.37 -19.89
C LEU A 579 26.61 -20.10 -19.88
N VAL A 580 26.60 -21.44 -19.86
CA VAL A 580 27.83 -22.24 -19.94
C VAL A 580 28.57 -21.95 -21.26
N SER A 581 27.85 -21.90 -22.38
CA SER A 581 28.39 -21.55 -23.69
C SER A 581 29.01 -20.15 -23.70
N ILE A 582 28.33 -19.13 -23.15
CA ILE A 582 28.86 -17.77 -23.03
C ILE A 582 30.17 -17.75 -22.25
N GLN A 583 30.25 -18.50 -21.14
CA GLN A 583 31.46 -18.53 -20.31
C GLN A 583 32.62 -19.27 -20.99
N PHE A 584 32.36 -20.35 -21.71
CA PHE A 584 33.40 -21.13 -22.40
C PHE A 584 33.89 -20.49 -23.70
N GLU A 585 33.02 -19.80 -24.44
CA GLU A 585 33.30 -19.33 -25.81
C GLU A 585 34.65 -18.59 -25.92
N PRO A 586 35.00 -17.63 -25.05
CA PRO A 586 36.27 -16.91 -25.17
C PRO A 586 37.51 -17.79 -24.94
N TYR A 587 37.39 -18.81 -24.09
CA TYR A 587 38.48 -19.74 -23.80
C TYR A 587 38.61 -20.83 -24.86
N ILE A 588 37.49 -21.25 -25.47
CA ILE A 588 37.49 -22.11 -26.65
C ILE A 588 38.13 -21.39 -27.84
N GLN A 589 37.82 -20.11 -28.06
CA GLN A 589 38.45 -19.31 -29.11
C GLN A 589 39.96 -19.10 -28.87
N LEU A 590 40.35 -18.87 -27.61
CA LEU A 590 41.75 -18.79 -27.21
C LEU A 590 42.48 -20.12 -27.48
N TYR A 591 41.88 -21.24 -27.09
CA TYR A 591 42.39 -22.59 -27.36
C TYR A 591 42.59 -22.85 -28.85
N LYS A 592 41.55 -22.60 -29.67
CA LYS A 592 41.59 -22.76 -31.13
C LYS A 592 42.69 -21.89 -31.76
N SER A 593 42.87 -20.67 -31.26
CA SER A 593 43.91 -19.76 -31.76
C SER A 593 45.33 -20.26 -31.41
N LEU A 594 45.53 -20.84 -30.23
CA LEU A 594 46.82 -21.36 -29.78
C LEU A 594 47.25 -22.64 -30.50
N ILE A 595 46.31 -23.51 -30.88
CA ILE A 595 46.61 -24.73 -31.65
C ILE A 595 46.74 -24.48 -33.16
N SER A 596 46.33 -23.31 -33.63
CA SER A 596 46.44 -22.93 -35.04
C SER A 596 47.90 -22.79 -35.51
N GLU A 597 48.13 -22.91 -36.82
CA GLU A 597 49.45 -22.68 -37.42
C GLU A 597 49.92 -21.23 -37.23
N GLN A 598 48.99 -20.27 -37.21
CA GLN A 598 49.27 -18.85 -37.06
C GLN A 598 49.65 -18.48 -35.62
N GLY A 599 49.07 -19.14 -34.61
CA GLY A 599 49.32 -18.85 -33.19
C GLY A 599 48.88 -17.45 -32.76
N LEU A 600 49.23 -17.05 -31.53
CA LEU A 600 48.87 -15.73 -30.97
C LEU A 600 50.08 -14.83 -30.75
N CYS A 601 51.26 -15.41 -30.58
CA CYS A 601 52.48 -14.63 -30.38
C CYS A 601 52.83 -13.85 -31.66
N ARG A 602 53.08 -12.54 -31.53
CA ARG A 602 53.44 -11.65 -32.65
C ARG A 602 54.66 -12.12 -33.46
N TYR A 603 55.49 -12.98 -32.88
CA TYR A 603 56.68 -13.51 -33.52
C TYR A 603 56.40 -14.69 -34.46
N ARG A 604 55.19 -15.28 -34.42
CA ARG A 604 54.75 -16.33 -35.35
C ARG A 604 54.66 -15.85 -36.81
N ALA A 605 54.42 -14.56 -37.02
CA ALA A 605 54.36 -13.94 -38.34
C ALA A 605 55.74 -13.49 -38.88
N ARG A 606 56.86 -13.88 -38.25
CA ARG A 606 58.19 -13.39 -38.61
C ARG A 606 58.99 -14.41 -39.43
N VAL A 607 59.68 -13.91 -40.45
CA VAL A 607 60.47 -14.73 -41.39
C VAL A 607 61.78 -15.25 -40.77
N LYS A 608 62.32 -14.58 -39.74
CA LYS A 608 63.59 -14.99 -39.11
C LYS A 608 63.39 -16.26 -38.27
N PRO A 609 64.15 -17.36 -38.51
CA PRO A 609 63.92 -18.66 -37.85
C PRO A 609 63.90 -18.59 -36.32
N TYR A 610 64.84 -17.87 -35.71
CA TYR A 610 64.93 -17.76 -34.25
C TYR A 610 63.75 -16.97 -33.62
N LEU A 611 63.12 -16.05 -34.37
CA LEU A 611 61.93 -15.34 -33.90
C LEU A 611 60.68 -16.22 -34.03
N LEU A 612 60.55 -16.95 -35.13
CA LEU A 612 59.48 -17.92 -35.32
C LEU A 612 59.50 -18.98 -34.21
N GLU A 613 60.67 -19.53 -33.91
CA GLU A 613 60.85 -20.52 -32.83
C GLU A 613 60.50 -19.93 -31.46
N ALA A 614 60.90 -18.68 -31.18
CA ALA A 614 60.51 -17.99 -29.94
C ALA A 614 58.99 -17.77 -29.85
N GLY A 615 58.34 -17.48 -30.98
CA GLY A 615 56.88 -17.37 -31.09
C GLY A 615 56.18 -18.70 -30.80
N MET A 616 56.66 -19.80 -31.39
CA MET A 616 56.15 -21.15 -31.14
C MET A 616 56.29 -21.54 -29.67
N ARG A 617 57.45 -21.29 -29.07
CA ARG A 617 57.69 -21.55 -27.63
C ARG A 617 56.74 -20.75 -26.74
N CYS A 618 56.52 -19.46 -27.05
CA CYS A 618 55.59 -18.60 -26.31
C CYS A 618 54.15 -19.14 -26.33
N ASP A 619 53.64 -19.53 -27.51
CA ASP A 619 52.30 -20.10 -27.65
C ASP A 619 52.19 -21.46 -26.98
N SER A 620 53.22 -22.32 -27.04
CA SER A 620 53.25 -23.60 -26.33
C SER A 620 53.20 -23.42 -24.80
N VAL A 621 53.85 -22.39 -24.26
CA VAL A 621 53.76 -22.05 -22.83
C VAL A 621 52.34 -21.60 -22.47
N ALA A 622 51.71 -20.77 -23.31
CA ALA A 622 50.33 -20.34 -23.10
C ALA A 622 49.34 -21.50 -23.18
N LEU A 623 49.46 -22.35 -24.21
CA LEU A 623 48.61 -23.53 -24.39
C LEU A 623 48.78 -24.53 -23.24
N GLY A 624 50.02 -24.89 -22.92
CA GLY A 624 50.32 -25.86 -21.87
C GLY A 624 49.89 -25.39 -20.47
N SER A 625 50.11 -24.10 -20.16
CA SER A 625 49.64 -23.53 -18.89
C SER A 625 48.12 -23.46 -18.81
N MET A 626 47.44 -23.06 -19.89
CA MET A 626 45.98 -23.01 -19.93
C MET A 626 45.36 -24.40 -19.77
N ILE A 627 45.81 -25.41 -20.53
CA ILE A 627 45.30 -26.79 -20.42
C ILE A 627 45.52 -27.32 -19.00
N ARG A 628 46.72 -27.13 -18.45
CA ARG A 628 47.04 -27.57 -17.08
C ARG A 628 46.13 -26.92 -16.05
N GLU A 629 45.94 -25.61 -16.11
CA GLU A 629 45.09 -24.89 -15.15
C GLU A 629 43.61 -25.27 -15.31
N CYS A 630 43.11 -25.46 -16.53
CA CYS A 630 41.75 -25.98 -16.76
C CYS A 630 41.56 -27.35 -16.10
N LEU A 631 42.48 -28.29 -16.33
CA LEU A 631 42.42 -29.63 -15.73
C LEU A 631 42.50 -29.58 -14.20
N LEU A 632 43.31 -28.69 -13.62
CA LEU A 632 43.37 -28.48 -12.16
C LEU A 632 42.05 -27.97 -11.58
N GLN A 633 41.27 -27.21 -12.36
CA GLN A 633 39.93 -26.75 -11.99
C GLN A 633 38.82 -27.79 -12.31
N GLY A 634 39.19 -28.95 -12.84
CA GLY A 634 38.25 -29.98 -13.29
C GLY A 634 37.49 -29.62 -14.57
N ILE A 635 38.11 -28.84 -15.45
CA ILE A 635 37.57 -28.41 -16.74
C ILE A 635 38.34 -29.13 -17.86
N ASP A 636 37.64 -29.94 -18.65
CA ASP A 636 38.20 -30.56 -19.85
C ASP A 636 37.95 -29.68 -21.08
N ILE A 637 38.86 -28.73 -21.32
CA ILE A 637 38.82 -27.85 -22.50
C ILE A 637 39.15 -28.60 -23.80
N MET A 638 39.65 -29.83 -23.71
CA MET A 638 40.06 -30.66 -24.84
C MET A 638 38.95 -31.61 -25.29
N ALA A 639 37.82 -31.65 -24.58
CA ALA A 639 36.65 -32.43 -24.94
C ALA A 639 36.14 -32.04 -26.34
N GLN A 640 35.47 -32.98 -27.02
CA GLN A 640 34.84 -32.71 -28.32
C GLN A 640 33.86 -31.54 -28.24
N ASP A 641 33.13 -31.44 -27.12
CA ASP A 641 32.31 -30.29 -26.76
C ASP A 641 32.50 -29.98 -25.25
N PRO A 642 33.34 -28.97 -24.91
CA PRO A 642 33.56 -28.58 -23.52
C PRO A 642 32.30 -28.02 -22.83
N VAL A 643 31.33 -27.50 -23.58
CA VAL A 643 30.07 -26.96 -23.05
C VAL A 643 29.19 -28.11 -22.57
N GLU A 644 29.00 -29.13 -23.41
CA GLU A 644 28.22 -30.33 -23.07
C GLU A 644 28.90 -31.20 -22.01
N ALA A 645 30.23 -31.25 -21.99
CA ALA A 645 30.97 -31.98 -20.96
C ALA A 645 30.84 -31.37 -19.56
N HIS A 646 30.44 -30.09 -19.45
CA HIS A 646 30.40 -29.39 -18.17
C HIS A 646 29.17 -29.72 -17.32
N ARG A 647 29.40 -30.47 -16.24
CA ARG A 647 28.35 -30.87 -15.29
C ARG A 647 28.18 -29.97 -14.07
N GLY A 648 29.13 -29.09 -13.74
CA GLY A 648 29.13 -28.30 -12.51
C GLY A 648 28.19 -27.08 -12.50
N PRO A 649 28.11 -26.33 -11.38
CA PRO A 649 27.33 -25.10 -11.31
C PRO A 649 27.88 -23.98 -12.19
N VAL A 650 26.98 -23.24 -12.86
CA VAL A 650 27.37 -22.12 -13.76
C VAL A 650 28.17 -21.06 -13.00
N ARG A 651 27.75 -20.71 -11.79
CA ARG A 651 28.47 -19.73 -10.93
C ARG A 651 29.91 -20.17 -10.62
N GLN A 652 30.13 -21.47 -10.39
CA GLN A 652 31.46 -21.98 -10.09
C GLN A 652 32.34 -22.02 -11.35
N LEU A 653 31.76 -22.22 -12.53
CA LEU A 653 32.50 -22.17 -13.80
C LEU A 653 33.11 -20.79 -14.04
N GLU A 654 32.35 -19.73 -13.79
CA GLU A 654 32.82 -18.34 -13.89
C GLU A 654 34.04 -18.11 -12.99
N ASP A 655 33.94 -18.47 -11.70
CA ASP A 655 35.03 -18.36 -10.74
C ASP A 655 36.27 -19.17 -11.17
N LYS A 656 36.06 -20.41 -11.63
CA LYS A 656 37.14 -21.31 -12.07
C LYS A 656 37.88 -20.79 -13.30
N LEU A 657 37.16 -20.30 -14.30
CA LEU A 657 37.74 -19.72 -15.52
C LEU A 657 38.47 -18.41 -15.21
N ALA A 658 37.89 -17.56 -14.34
CA ALA A 658 38.52 -16.33 -13.89
C ALA A 658 39.83 -16.60 -13.12
N ALA A 659 39.95 -17.72 -12.40
CA ALA A 659 41.12 -18.07 -11.61
C ALA A 659 42.31 -18.64 -12.42
N LEU A 660 42.13 -18.97 -13.70
CA LEU A 660 43.17 -19.62 -14.53
C LEU A 660 44.45 -18.78 -14.60
N LYS A 661 45.62 -19.41 -14.46
CA LYS A 661 46.93 -18.74 -14.61
C LYS A 661 47.59 -19.12 -15.93
N ILE A 662 47.31 -18.33 -16.98
CA ILE A 662 47.86 -18.54 -18.32
C ILE A 662 49.17 -17.75 -18.45
N PHE A 663 50.27 -18.45 -18.71
CA PHE A 663 51.60 -17.88 -18.85
C PHE A 663 51.96 -17.63 -20.31
N VAL A 664 52.97 -16.80 -20.57
CA VAL A 664 53.55 -16.59 -21.91
C VAL A 664 55.06 -16.73 -21.81
N GLY A 665 55.75 -16.84 -22.95
CA GLY A 665 57.21 -16.95 -22.99
C GLY A 665 57.94 -15.83 -22.23
N GLU A 666 59.11 -16.13 -21.68
CA GLU A 666 59.95 -15.13 -21.01
C GLU A 666 60.58 -14.16 -22.03
N SER A 667 60.82 -12.92 -21.60
CA SER A 667 61.56 -11.95 -22.42
C SER A 667 63.05 -12.12 -22.21
N ASN A 668 63.84 -11.92 -23.27
CA ASN A 668 65.30 -11.93 -23.23
C ASN A 668 65.86 -10.84 -24.17
N ASP A 669 67.19 -10.75 -24.27
CA ASP A 669 67.87 -9.73 -25.07
C ASP A 669 67.45 -9.69 -26.56
N LYS A 670 66.81 -10.74 -27.07
CA LYS A 670 66.40 -10.87 -28.48
C LYS A 670 64.88 -10.85 -28.69
N THR A 671 64.07 -11.03 -27.64
CA THR A 671 62.61 -11.20 -27.73
C THR A 671 61.89 -10.56 -26.55
N GLU A 672 60.84 -9.78 -26.84
CA GLU A 672 60.02 -9.10 -25.84
C GLU A 672 58.59 -9.66 -25.84
N HIS A 673 58.26 -10.44 -24.81
CA HIS A 673 56.95 -11.06 -24.61
C HIS A 673 56.07 -10.30 -23.59
N SER A 674 56.54 -9.17 -23.05
CA SER A 674 55.75 -8.25 -22.20
C SER A 674 54.43 -7.84 -22.88
N ILE A 675 54.48 -7.63 -24.20
CA ILE A 675 53.32 -7.31 -25.04
C ILE A 675 52.34 -8.49 -25.13
N CYS A 676 52.84 -9.72 -25.22
CA CYS A 676 51.99 -10.92 -25.26
C CYS A 676 51.24 -11.07 -23.93
N ARG A 677 51.94 -10.86 -22.80
CA ARG A 677 51.33 -10.85 -21.46
C ARG A 677 50.25 -9.77 -21.36
N ARG A 678 50.57 -8.53 -21.77
CA ARG A 678 49.63 -7.41 -21.73
C ARG A 678 48.40 -7.65 -22.60
N ASN A 679 48.57 -8.21 -23.80
CA ASN A 679 47.45 -8.52 -24.70
C ASN A 679 46.55 -9.61 -24.12
N LEU A 680 47.14 -10.64 -23.48
CA LEU A 680 46.39 -11.70 -22.81
C LEU A 680 45.62 -11.17 -21.59
N THR A 681 46.21 -10.28 -20.79
CA THR A 681 45.51 -9.59 -19.70
C THR A 681 44.34 -8.77 -20.23
N LYS A 682 44.58 -7.92 -21.24
CA LYS A 682 43.52 -7.12 -21.87
C LYS A 682 42.39 -7.97 -22.46
N TYR A 683 42.73 -9.11 -23.07
CA TYR A 683 41.76 -10.05 -23.59
C TYR A 683 40.84 -10.56 -22.47
N ARG A 684 41.40 -10.91 -21.31
CA ARG A 684 40.63 -11.36 -20.12
C ARG A 684 39.78 -10.25 -19.51
N ASP A 685 40.29 -9.04 -19.43
CA ASP A 685 39.52 -7.89 -18.92
C ASP A 685 38.29 -7.62 -19.81
N ASN A 686 38.45 -7.71 -21.13
CA ASN A 686 37.35 -7.53 -22.08
C ASN A 686 36.32 -8.67 -22.02
N ILE A 687 36.74 -9.90 -21.68
CA ILE A 687 35.83 -11.05 -21.55
C ILE A 687 34.79 -10.80 -20.46
N SER A 688 35.18 -10.27 -19.30
CA SER A 688 34.24 -10.06 -18.18
C SER A 688 33.08 -9.16 -18.60
N ALA A 689 33.37 -7.99 -19.17
CA ALA A 689 32.34 -7.03 -19.58
C ALA A 689 31.46 -7.56 -20.74
N ASP A 690 32.04 -8.30 -21.68
CA ASP A 690 31.30 -8.91 -22.79
C ASP A 690 30.39 -10.05 -22.32
N ASN A 691 30.88 -10.90 -21.42
CA ASN A 691 30.13 -12.01 -20.83
C ASN A 691 29.01 -11.50 -19.93
N GLU A 692 29.22 -10.44 -19.14
CA GLU A 692 28.17 -9.79 -18.34
C GLU A 692 27.03 -9.30 -19.24
N ARG A 693 27.35 -8.61 -20.35
CA ARG A 693 26.34 -8.13 -21.32
C ARG A 693 25.57 -9.29 -21.95
N LYS A 694 26.27 -10.31 -22.47
CA LYS A 694 25.65 -11.49 -23.08
C LYS A 694 24.81 -12.30 -22.10
N THR A 695 25.24 -12.39 -20.85
CA THR A 695 24.50 -13.06 -19.76
C THR A 695 23.20 -12.34 -19.47
N ALA A 696 23.21 -11.00 -19.41
CA ALA A 696 22.00 -10.21 -19.23
C ALA A 696 21.00 -10.41 -20.39
N GLU A 697 21.48 -10.46 -21.64
CA GLU A 697 20.65 -10.73 -22.82
C GLU A 697 20.08 -12.17 -22.82
N ALA A 698 20.86 -13.15 -22.37
CA ALA A 698 20.44 -14.55 -22.32
C ALA A 698 19.40 -14.86 -21.23
N LEU A 699 19.38 -14.09 -20.13
CA LEU A 699 18.48 -14.26 -18.98
C LEU A 699 17.12 -13.56 -19.15
N VAL A 700 16.81 -13.06 -20.35
CA VAL A 700 15.50 -12.49 -20.66
C VAL A 700 14.45 -13.60 -20.70
N LEU A 701 13.35 -13.40 -19.95
CA LEU A 701 12.25 -14.35 -19.90
C LEU A 701 11.55 -14.46 -21.26
N LYS A 702 11.13 -15.67 -21.63
CA LYS A 702 10.32 -15.94 -22.83
C LYS A 702 9.10 -14.99 -22.90
N PRO A 703 8.72 -14.47 -24.08
CA PRO A 703 7.56 -13.57 -24.22
C PRO A 703 6.27 -14.13 -23.62
N GLN A 704 6.03 -15.44 -23.76
CA GLN A 704 4.87 -16.13 -23.18
C GLN A 704 4.81 -16.04 -21.65
N TYR A 705 5.95 -16.09 -20.96
CA TYR A 705 6.01 -15.93 -19.50
C TYR A 705 5.70 -14.50 -19.10
N GLN A 706 6.21 -13.52 -19.86
CA GLN A 706 5.93 -12.11 -19.62
C GLN A 706 4.44 -11.81 -19.78
N ALA A 707 3.83 -12.24 -20.89
CA ALA A 707 2.41 -12.05 -21.15
C ALA A 707 1.51 -12.70 -20.07
N ARG A 708 1.81 -13.94 -19.65
CA ARG A 708 1.07 -14.60 -18.56
C ARG A 708 1.24 -13.85 -17.23
N MET A 709 2.45 -13.43 -16.88
CA MET A 709 2.68 -12.73 -15.61
C MET A 709 2.00 -11.37 -15.59
N GLU A 710 1.97 -10.65 -16.72
CA GLU A 710 1.21 -9.40 -16.85
C GLU A 710 -0.29 -9.63 -16.68
N ALA A 711 -0.83 -10.69 -17.30
CA ALA A 711 -2.23 -11.08 -17.11
C ALA A 711 -2.54 -11.43 -15.64
N GLN A 712 -1.65 -12.18 -14.98
CA GLN A 712 -1.80 -12.51 -13.55
C GLN A 712 -1.67 -11.27 -12.67
N ALA A 713 -0.71 -10.39 -12.92
CA ALA A 713 -0.52 -9.15 -12.17
C ALA A 713 -1.76 -8.25 -12.25
N LYS A 714 -2.45 -8.25 -13.41
CA LYS A 714 -3.74 -7.55 -13.56
C LYS A 714 -4.84 -8.18 -12.71
N LYS A 715 -4.91 -9.52 -12.65
CA LYS A 715 -5.89 -10.25 -11.82
C LYS A 715 -5.64 -10.01 -10.32
N THR A 716 -4.39 -10.08 -9.89
CA THR A 716 -3.98 -10.00 -8.47
C THR A 716 -3.72 -8.58 -7.98
N GLY A 717 -3.81 -7.55 -8.83
CA GLY A 717 -3.54 -6.16 -8.46
C GLY A 717 -2.07 -5.87 -8.13
N ILE A 718 -1.15 -6.69 -8.64
CA ILE A 718 0.30 -6.52 -8.39
C ILE A 718 0.95 -5.57 -9.40
N CYS A 719 0.27 -5.20 -10.48
CA CYS A 719 0.79 -4.20 -11.42
C CYS A 719 1.26 -2.95 -10.67
N ASP A 720 2.51 -2.56 -10.91
CA ASP A 720 2.95 -1.22 -10.59
C ASP A 720 2.11 -0.26 -11.41
N ALA A 721 1.51 0.73 -10.73
CA ALA A 721 0.86 1.83 -11.41
C ALA A 721 1.92 2.47 -12.32
N ARG A 722 1.72 2.36 -13.64
CA ARG A 722 2.47 3.16 -14.60
C ARG A 722 2.15 4.64 -14.41
#